data_AF-A0A6I3T7P4-F1
#
_entry.id   AF-A0A6I3T7P4-F1
#
_cell.length_a   1.000
_cell.length_b   1.000
_cell.length_c   1.000
_cell.angle_alpha   90.00
_cell.angle_beta   90.00
_cell.angle_gamma   90.00
#
_symmetry.space_group_name_H-M   'P 1'
#
loop_
_entity.id
_entity.type
_entity.pdbx_description
1 polymer ?
#
loop_
_entity_poly.entity_id
_entity_poly.type
_entity_poly.pdbx_seq_one_letter_code
_entity_poly.pdbx_strand_id
1 'polypeptide(L)'
;MSTRKLARAGAAGPAQQNGTIKVTVRDLGSGIPLVGATLRLYRGRDAQGVVLETSGQAHLLNWEPNVHEELKVDRTGEHGIVTFTNLEPGVHFVAFDHVTPFIDNQPVVGMTKVDANTMHEMFMDLDIDPVVNLSFEPPGQSTRTDGAFVGNRAIVDVAFRGVDKAVGDDVVLEVDEPWQPRSGQSYSAAQLLRKPGRYRFAGDLVFARRAGQVVSTPGIVAAAASDGGNGGARLGLNAAFDAEERTPQPISGNIGVSLSRTETEPTEDLALWTLIRNSTEALSFNNYMDFLDQLFCATTGDATGFENARFGAKTAAYKALKGRRALPFTDSEAYRVLKAATEAFVMVNCGVLRSPFAFDPVNDNAYLDRRDIPSGGSLEDTLVQDYLESVGGTKMLPYLAVIRRKLPDVPILVPNQNEEAELCFGIIQDRLANPCLIELIWNYWQEEGMLVQTMNVITQRFQNLRGPQVTDPLANTEIDMLRPLNNLLWGYTQDEQHRLTVVRRNYEYDHHYGIRLDGKAVRNMRAADSRSKFLEAFHHLLRLLTAFYRQDDDTTVKADAFPILNALKEVHLILSQGAHNQYGDLPSTARIEMLMQQWLLARPEFREFLPTRVMVAYPEPWMDRVDAMKKLQTWSDTSVMHFRNLAIFGEQLLLSIRFGHWSDVYEATQAFNWARFWRPQAQGYIHAYRAATGVDLSIDAVNPAEEAMLPSLLLRQRLAQQQRGA
;
A
#
# COMPACT_ATOMS: atom_id res chain seq x y z
N MET A 1 9.19 -72.38 76.32
CA MET A 1 10.08 -72.27 75.14
C MET A 1 10.48 -70.81 74.98
N SER A 2 11.74 -70.39 74.85
CA SER A 2 13.04 -71.00 75.06
C SER A 2 14.03 -69.83 75.21
N THR A 3 14.81 -69.84 76.30
CA THR A 3 16.19 -69.35 76.44
C THR A 3 16.56 -67.92 76.02
N ARG A 4 16.77 -67.04 77.00
CA ARG A 4 17.77 -65.96 76.91
C ARG A 4 18.96 -66.28 77.80
N LYS A 5 20.08 -66.63 77.14
CA LYS A 5 21.41 -66.82 77.71
C LYS A 5 22.06 -65.46 77.99
N LEU A 6 22.83 -65.43 79.08
CA LEU A 6 23.89 -64.46 79.37
C LEU A 6 24.87 -64.31 78.20
N ALA A 7 25.28 -63.07 77.88
CA ALA A 7 26.60 -62.79 77.30
C ALA A 7 27.01 -61.31 77.47
N ARG A 8 28.04 -61.14 78.31
CA ARG A 8 29.19 -60.23 78.21
C ARG A 8 28.98 -58.74 77.93
N ALA A 9 29.28 -57.96 78.98
CA ALA A 9 29.87 -56.63 78.88
C ALA A 9 31.11 -56.65 77.95
N GLY A 10 31.00 -55.96 76.83
CA GLY A 10 32.13 -55.49 76.02
C GLY A 10 32.41 -54.04 76.40
N ALA A 11 33.68 -53.76 76.70
CA ALA A 11 34.16 -52.47 77.16
C ALA A 11 33.70 -51.30 76.28
N ALA A 12 33.10 -50.28 76.91
CA ALA A 12 32.96 -48.97 76.31
C ALA A 12 34.37 -48.41 76.04
N GLY A 13 34.76 -48.35 74.75
CA GLY A 13 35.86 -47.47 74.32
C GLY A 13 35.56 -46.02 74.70
N PRO A 14 36.55 -45.13 74.70
CA PRO A 14 36.34 -43.72 75.07
C PRO A 14 35.20 -43.15 74.22
N ALA A 15 34.23 -42.50 74.86
CA ALA A 15 33.12 -41.85 74.17
C ALA A 15 33.69 -40.93 73.09
N GLN A 16 33.48 -41.30 71.82
CA GLN A 16 33.97 -40.53 70.67
C GLN A 16 33.26 -39.18 70.71
N GLN A 17 33.99 -38.13 71.10
CA GLN A 17 33.44 -36.79 71.27
C GLN A 17 33.25 -36.17 69.88
N ASN A 18 32.10 -36.43 69.28
CA ASN A 18 31.82 -35.99 67.92
C ASN A 18 31.16 -34.60 67.92
N GLY A 19 31.51 -33.77 66.95
CA GLY A 19 30.87 -32.47 66.71
C GLY A 19 29.73 -32.57 65.68
N THR A 20 29.05 -31.43 65.47
CA THR A 20 27.93 -31.28 64.53
C THR A 20 28.10 -30.01 63.70
N ILE A 21 27.87 -30.07 62.39
CA ILE A 21 27.79 -28.90 61.51
C ILE A 21 26.35 -28.73 61.04
N LYS A 22 25.78 -27.54 61.23
CA LYS A 22 24.49 -27.13 60.66
C LYS A 22 24.74 -26.12 59.55
N VAL A 23 24.34 -26.46 58.33
CA VAL A 23 24.54 -25.63 57.14
C VAL A 23 23.21 -25.08 56.68
N THR A 24 23.14 -23.76 56.48
CA THR A 24 21.97 -23.07 55.91
C THR A 24 22.34 -22.52 54.54
N VAL A 25 21.59 -22.90 53.50
CA VAL A 25 21.79 -22.41 52.12
C VAL A 25 20.66 -21.45 51.78
N ARG A 26 21.01 -20.24 51.36
CA ARG A 26 20.05 -19.20 51.00
C ARG A 26 20.63 -18.26 49.94
N ASP A 27 19.74 -17.52 49.29
CA ASP A 27 20.14 -16.39 48.48
C ASP A 27 20.61 -15.21 49.36
N LEU A 28 21.70 -14.56 48.96
CA LEU A 28 22.35 -13.47 49.69
C LEU A 28 21.47 -12.20 49.70
N GLY A 29 20.86 -11.87 48.56
CA GLY A 29 20.09 -10.64 48.39
C GLY A 29 18.71 -10.70 49.05
N SER A 30 17.95 -11.75 48.76
CA SER A 30 16.57 -11.94 49.23
C SER A 30 16.47 -12.69 50.57
N GLY A 31 17.52 -13.42 50.97
CA GLY A 31 17.49 -14.29 52.16
C GLY A 31 16.64 -15.55 52.02
N ILE A 32 16.09 -15.82 50.83
CA ILE A 32 15.20 -16.96 50.57
C ILE A 32 16.01 -18.26 50.66
N PRO A 33 15.56 -19.26 51.45
CA PRO A 33 16.27 -20.53 51.58
C PRO A 33 16.19 -21.38 50.30
N LEU A 34 17.26 -22.10 49.98
CA LEU A 34 17.25 -23.09 48.89
C LEU A 34 16.83 -24.46 49.43
N VAL A 35 15.70 -24.97 48.97
CA VAL A 35 15.13 -26.26 49.38
C VAL A 35 15.62 -27.38 48.47
N GLY A 36 15.95 -28.56 49.03
CA GLY A 36 16.42 -29.71 48.24
C GLY A 36 17.85 -29.58 47.68
N ALA A 37 18.60 -28.57 48.11
CA ALA A 37 20.00 -28.39 47.75
C ALA A 37 20.86 -29.54 48.27
N THR A 38 21.71 -30.12 47.41
CA THR A 38 22.60 -31.22 47.77
C THR A 38 23.94 -30.66 48.21
N LEU A 39 24.38 -31.07 49.40
CA LEU A 39 25.64 -30.68 50.02
C LEU A 39 26.51 -31.90 50.24
N ARG A 40 27.78 -31.80 49.87
CA ARG A 40 28.80 -32.85 50.08
C ARG A 40 29.76 -32.42 51.17
N LEU A 41 29.91 -33.25 52.19
CA LEU A 41 30.81 -33.03 53.30
C LEU A 41 32.13 -33.79 53.06
N TYR A 42 33.24 -33.07 53.16
CA TYR A 42 34.59 -33.60 53.06
C TYR A 42 35.36 -33.37 54.34
N ARG A 43 36.18 -34.35 54.72
CA ARG A 43 37.20 -34.19 55.75
C ARG A 43 38.45 -33.56 55.15
N GLY A 44 38.93 -32.47 55.74
CA GLY A 44 40.12 -31.76 55.31
C GLY A 44 41.37 -32.61 55.47
N ARG A 45 42.03 -32.90 54.34
CA ARG A 45 43.33 -33.56 54.26
C ARG A 45 44.28 -32.75 53.38
N ASP A 46 45.58 -32.86 53.62
CA ASP A 46 46.60 -32.35 52.70
C ASP A 46 46.89 -33.34 51.55
N ALA A 47 47.76 -32.94 50.61
CA ALA A 47 48.14 -33.77 49.46
C ALA A 47 48.87 -35.08 49.84
N GLN A 48 49.34 -35.20 51.08
CA GLN A 48 50.00 -36.38 51.64
C GLN A 48 49.02 -37.24 52.46
N GLY A 49 47.75 -36.85 52.55
CA GLY A 49 46.68 -37.57 53.23
C GLY A 49 46.60 -37.31 54.74
N VAL A 50 47.33 -36.34 55.28
CA VAL A 50 47.29 -35.97 56.71
C VAL A 50 46.09 -35.07 56.99
N VAL A 51 45.42 -35.28 58.13
CA VAL A 51 44.24 -34.50 58.53
C VAL A 51 44.63 -33.05 58.85
N LEU A 52 43.90 -32.09 58.31
CA LEU A 52 44.12 -30.66 58.56
C LEU A 52 43.62 -30.28 59.97
N GLU A 53 44.49 -29.65 60.76
CA GLU A 53 44.19 -29.20 62.14
C GLU A 53 43.89 -27.69 62.26
N THR A 54 44.21 -26.90 61.22
CA THR A 54 44.01 -25.45 61.19
C THR A 54 43.18 -25.04 59.97
N SER A 55 42.21 -24.16 60.19
CA SER A 55 41.41 -23.55 59.13
C SER A 55 42.07 -22.24 58.67
N GLY A 56 42.28 -22.05 57.37
CA GLY A 56 42.75 -20.80 56.78
C GLY A 56 42.18 -20.54 55.38
N GLN A 57 42.03 -19.27 54.98
CA GLN A 57 41.47 -18.88 53.66
C GLN A 57 42.24 -19.48 52.47
N ALA A 58 43.54 -19.71 52.60
CA ALA A 58 44.36 -20.33 51.55
C ALA A 58 43.91 -21.76 51.20
N HIS A 59 43.32 -22.49 52.15
CA HIS A 59 42.79 -23.84 51.90
C HIS A 59 41.44 -23.82 51.15
N LEU A 60 40.67 -22.75 51.26
CA LEU A 60 39.43 -22.55 50.49
C LEU A 60 39.72 -22.13 49.04
N LEU A 61 40.70 -21.25 48.82
CA LEU A 61 41.08 -20.78 47.49
C LEU A 61 41.68 -21.87 46.59
N ASN A 62 42.38 -22.84 47.17
CA ASN A 62 43.01 -23.96 46.47
C ASN A 62 42.29 -25.29 46.71
N TRP A 63 40.98 -25.24 47.02
CA TRP A 63 40.22 -26.44 47.33
C TRP A 63 40.02 -27.31 46.08
N GLU A 64 40.40 -28.58 46.18
CA GLU A 64 40.14 -29.59 45.16
C GLU A 64 39.47 -30.81 45.80
N PRO A 65 38.35 -31.31 45.24
CA PRO A 65 37.59 -32.40 45.86
C PRO A 65 38.40 -33.70 45.98
N ASN A 66 39.35 -33.94 45.08
CA ASN A 66 40.15 -35.18 45.03
C ASN A 66 41.19 -35.30 46.15
N VAL A 67 41.55 -34.18 46.80
CA VAL A 67 42.56 -34.15 47.87
C VAL A 67 41.94 -34.50 49.24
N HIS A 68 40.61 -34.42 49.34
CA HIS A 68 39.89 -34.55 50.60
C HIS A 68 39.06 -35.85 50.62
N GLU A 69 38.73 -36.32 51.82
CA GLU A 69 37.94 -37.55 51.99
C GLU A 69 36.44 -37.21 52.06
N GLU A 70 35.64 -37.68 51.10
CA GLU A 70 34.18 -37.50 51.11
C GLU A 70 33.55 -38.36 52.24
N LEU A 71 32.84 -37.71 53.15
CA LEU A 71 32.22 -38.37 54.32
C LEU A 71 30.73 -38.67 54.10
N LYS A 72 29.98 -37.66 53.65
CA LYS A 72 28.51 -37.75 53.56
C LYS A 72 27.98 -36.79 52.49
N VAL A 73 26.89 -37.19 51.85
CA VAL A 73 26.06 -36.34 50.99
C VAL A 73 24.67 -36.27 51.59
N ASP A 74 24.12 -35.06 51.74
CA ASP A 74 22.80 -34.85 52.32
C ASP A 74 22.11 -33.64 51.68
N ARG A 75 20.80 -33.48 51.88
CA ARG A 75 19.99 -32.44 51.24
C ARG A 75 19.39 -31.47 52.24
N THR A 76 19.21 -30.21 51.82
CA THR A 76 18.52 -29.22 52.63
C THR A 76 17.02 -29.53 52.72
N GLY A 77 16.46 -29.36 53.92
CA GLY A 77 15.02 -29.46 54.18
C GLY A 77 14.26 -28.20 53.77
N GLU A 78 12.99 -28.09 54.21
CA GLU A 78 12.06 -26.98 53.87
C GLU A 78 12.55 -25.58 54.27
N HIS A 79 13.50 -25.49 55.21
CA HIS A 79 14.10 -24.23 55.65
C HIS A 79 15.47 -23.95 55.04
N GLY A 80 15.89 -24.73 54.04
CA GLY A 80 17.23 -24.62 53.44
C GLY A 80 18.35 -25.10 54.37
N ILE A 81 18.02 -25.90 55.39
CA ILE A 81 18.96 -26.34 56.42
C ILE A 81 19.27 -27.83 56.25
N VAL A 82 20.54 -28.20 56.41
CA VAL A 82 21.00 -29.58 56.59
C VAL A 82 21.91 -29.68 57.81
N THR A 83 21.91 -30.81 58.51
CA THR A 83 22.74 -31.01 59.71
C THR A 83 23.55 -32.30 59.60
N PHE A 84 24.86 -32.18 59.69
CA PHE A 84 25.82 -33.27 59.71
C PHE A 84 26.25 -33.55 61.15
N THR A 85 25.83 -34.68 61.70
CA THR A 85 26.15 -35.13 63.06
C THR A 85 27.24 -36.21 63.05
N ASN A 86 27.82 -36.50 64.22
CA ASN A 86 28.84 -37.56 64.42
C ASN A 86 30.16 -37.30 63.68
N LEU A 87 30.62 -36.04 63.64
CA LEU A 87 31.86 -35.66 62.97
C LEU A 87 33.05 -35.71 63.93
N GLU A 88 34.17 -36.32 63.52
CA GLU A 88 35.40 -36.28 64.31
C GLU A 88 35.97 -34.85 64.37
N PRO A 89 36.65 -34.44 65.45
CA PRO A 89 37.26 -33.12 65.51
C PRO A 89 38.28 -32.90 64.38
N GLY A 90 38.26 -31.73 63.74
CA GLY A 90 39.13 -31.39 62.61
C GLY A 90 38.48 -30.45 61.59
N VAL A 91 39.24 -30.06 60.57
CA VAL A 91 38.74 -29.18 59.49
C VAL A 91 37.85 -29.97 58.54
N HIS A 92 36.67 -29.42 58.24
CA HIS A 92 35.70 -29.99 57.31
C HIS A 92 35.36 -28.97 56.22
N PHE A 93 35.18 -29.45 55.00
CA PHE A 93 34.67 -28.66 53.87
C PHE A 93 33.27 -29.13 53.53
N VAL A 94 32.39 -28.19 53.22
CA VAL A 94 31.06 -28.47 52.71
C VAL A 94 30.98 -27.85 51.32
N ALA A 95 30.75 -28.67 50.30
CA ALA A 95 30.61 -28.22 48.92
C ALA A 95 29.15 -28.26 48.48
N PHE A 96 28.71 -27.20 47.80
CA PHE A 96 27.41 -27.10 47.15
C PHE A 96 27.47 -27.74 45.76
N ASP A 97 26.63 -28.75 45.53
CA ASP A 97 26.71 -29.66 44.38
C ASP A 97 25.81 -29.25 43.20
N HIS A 98 25.29 -28.02 43.19
CA HIS A 98 24.44 -27.49 42.14
C HIS A 98 25.11 -26.38 41.33
N VAL A 99 24.60 -26.17 40.12
CA VAL A 99 24.98 -25.06 39.25
C VAL A 99 24.44 -23.77 39.87
N THR A 100 25.29 -22.76 39.92
CA THR A 100 24.95 -21.44 40.44
C THR A 100 25.11 -20.41 39.33
N PRO A 101 24.24 -19.39 39.24
CA PRO A 101 24.30 -18.35 38.23
C PRO A 101 25.43 -17.34 38.49
N PHE A 102 26.67 -17.80 38.63
CA PHE A 102 27.86 -16.96 38.81
C PHE A 102 28.77 -17.02 37.59
N ILE A 103 29.68 -16.05 37.48
CA ILE A 103 30.77 -16.08 36.51
C ILE A 103 31.60 -17.37 36.74
N ASP A 104 31.86 -18.11 35.67
CA ASP A 104 32.64 -19.36 35.60
C ASP A 104 32.08 -20.60 36.30
N ASN A 105 30.82 -20.56 36.80
CA ASN A 105 30.16 -21.69 37.48
C ASN A 105 31.12 -22.41 38.46
N GLN A 106 31.87 -21.68 39.30
CA GLN A 106 32.83 -22.28 40.24
C GLN A 106 32.10 -22.97 41.40
N PRO A 107 32.66 -24.04 42.01
CA PRO A 107 32.00 -24.74 43.10
C PRO A 107 31.99 -23.85 44.35
N VAL A 108 30.81 -23.70 44.96
CA VAL A 108 30.69 -22.97 46.23
C VAL A 108 31.05 -23.92 47.37
N VAL A 109 32.09 -23.57 48.13
CA VAL A 109 32.61 -24.40 49.23
C VAL A 109 32.77 -23.56 50.48
N GLY A 110 32.24 -24.06 51.60
CA GLY A 110 32.46 -23.53 52.94
C GLY A 110 33.44 -24.41 53.72
N MET A 111 34.15 -23.82 54.67
CA MET A 111 35.10 -24.54 55.54
C MET A 111 34.82 -24.19 56.99
N THR A 112 34.84 -25.19 57.88
CA THR A 112 34.76 -24.97 59.32
C THR A 112 35.63 -25.97 60.08
N LYS A 113 36.22 -25.55 61.19
CA LYS A 113 36.91 -26.44 62.12
C LYS A 113 35.91 -26.92 63.16
N VAL A 114 35.68 -28.22 63.21
CA VAL A 114 34.75 -28.85 64.15
C VAL A 114 35.51 -29.23 65.41
N ASP A 115 35.06 -28.71 66.54
CA ASP A 115 35.53 -29.10 67.86
C ASP A 115 34.61 -30.16 68.49
N ALA A 116 35.16 -30.96 69.40
CA ALA A 116 34.44 -32.01 70.13
C ALA A 116 33.18 -31.46 70.84
N ASN A 117 32.04 -32.15 70.70
CA ASN A 117 30.76 -31.84 71.35
C ASN A 117 30.20 -30.42 71.12
N THR A 118 30.59 -29.76 70.02
CA THR A 118 30.08 -28.43 69.66
C THR A 118 29.25 -28.46 68.37
N MET A 119 28.23 -27.60 68.30
CA MET A 119 27.48 -27.33 67.08
C MET A 119 28.07 -26.10 66.42
N HIS A 120 28.48 -26.24 65.16
CA HIS A 120 28.97 -25.14 64.33
C HIS A 120 27.92 -24.79 63.28
N GLU A 121 27.55 -23.52 63.20
CA GLU A 121 26.66 -23.02 62.15
C GLU A 121 27.46 -22.45 60.98
N MET A 122 27.07 -22.80 59.76
CA MET A 122 27.64 -22.32 58.51
C MET A 122 26.52 -21.78 57.63
N PHE A 123 26.74 -20.60 57.06
CA PHE A 123 25.86 -20.00 56.06
C PHE A 123 26.54 -20.07 54.70
N MET A 124 25.81 -20.62 53.71
CA MET A 124 26.17 -20.54 52.30
C MET A 124 25.25 -19.53 51.64
N ASP A 125 25.71 -18.29 51.56
CA ASP A 125 24.99 -17.20 50.93
C ASP A 125 25.35 -17.14 49.44
N LEU A 126 24.36 -17.40 48.59
CA LEU A 126 24.50 -17.46 47.13
C LEU A 126 24.00 -16.13 46.53
N ASP A 127 24.81 -15.44 45.72
CA ASP A 127 24.46 -14.15 45.10
C ASP A 127 23.54 -14.30 43.85
N ILE A 128 22.37 -14.92 44.02
CA ILE A 128 21.45 -15.22 42.92
C ILE A 128 20.66 -13.94 42.54
N ASP A 129 20.16 -13.21 43.55
CA ASP A 129 19.40 -11.95 43.44
C ASP A 129 18.31 -11.94 42.35
N PRO A 130 17.29 -12.83 42.43
CA PRO A 130 16.21 -12.90 41.46
C PRO A 130 15.18 -11.77 41.68
N VAL A 131 14.74 -11.16 40.59
CA VAL A 131 13.75 -10.08 40.56
C VAL A 131 12.58 -10.49 39.69
N VAL A 132 11.39 -10.50 40.29
CA VAL A 132 10.15 -10.80 39.58
C VAL A 132 9.54 -9.50 39.06
N ASN A 133 9.49 -9.33 37.73
CA ASN A 133 8.85 -8.19 37.08
C ASN A 133 7.47 -8.57 36.56
N LEU A 134 6.47 -7.72 36.85
CA LEU A 134 5.08 -7.91 36.41
C LEU A 134 4.73 -6.89 35.33
N SER A 135 4.08 -7.33 34.26
CA SER A 135 3.56 -6.47 33.19
C SER A 135 2.27 -7.04 32.60
N PHE A 136 1.50 -6.22 31.87
CA PHE A 136 0.18 -6.58 31.38
C PHE A 136 0.01 -6.28 29.88
N GLU A 137 -0.47 -7.26 29.12
CA GLU A 137 -0.70 -7.17 27.68
C GLU A 137 -2.20 -7.09 27.38
N PRO A 138 -2.71 -5.99 26.77
CA PRO A 138 -4.10 -5.88 26.34
C PRO A 138 -4.44 -6.86 25.20
N PRO A 139 -5.71 -7.29 25.06
CA PRO A 139 -6.11 -8.14 23.95
C PRO A 139 -5.92 -7.42 22.60
N GLY A 140 -5.24 -8.08 21.66
CA GLY A 140 -5.03 -7.56 20.30
C GLY A 140 -3.90 -6.51 20.16
N GLN A 141 -3.18 -6.21 21.24
CA GLN A 141 -2.02 -5.31 21.21
C GLN A 141 -0.79 -6.03 21.77
N SER A 142 0.36 -5.87 21.11
CA SER A 142 1.64 -6.43 21.56
C SER A 142 2.38 -5.54 22.57
N THR A 143 1.81 -4.39 22.93
CA THR A 143 2.43 -3.42 23.84
C THR A 143 2.12 -3.75 25.29
N ARG A 144 3.17 -3.89 26.10
CA ARG A 144 3.05 -4.09 27.55
C ARG A 144 2.67 -2.78 28.24
N THR A 145 1.85 -2.90 29.27
CA THR A 145 1.32 -1.80 30.08
C THR A 145 1.43 -2.15 31.57
N ASP A 146 1.35 -1.15 32.43
CA ASP A 146 1.38 -1.33 33.89
C ASP A 146 0.00 -1.64 34.50
N GLY A 147 -1.06 -1.61 33.69
CA GLY A 147 -2.45 -1.75 34.14
C GLY A 147 -2.95 -3.19 34.22
N ALA A 148 -3.23 -3.66 35.44
CA ALA A 148 -3.82 -4.97 35.70
C ALA A 148 -5.34 -4.99 35.51
N PHE A 149 -5.82 -4.97 34.26
CA PHE A 149 -7.27 -5.01 33.99
C PHE A 149 -7.78 -6.41 33.65
N VAL A 150 -9.02 -6.71 34.05
CA VAL A 150 -9.73 -7.90 33.59
C VAL A 150 -9.75 -7.93 32.05
N GLY A 151 -9.37 -9.08 31.46
CA GLY A 151 -9.19 -9.26 30.02
C GLY A 151 -7.74 -9.11 29.53
N ASN A 152 -6.86 -8.46 30.29
CA ASN A 152 -5.43 -8.42 29.98
C ASN A 152 -4.76 -9.77 30.32
N ARG A 153 -3.63 -10.04 29.68
CA ARG A 153 -2.72 -11.14 30.02
C ARG A 153 -1.62 -10.60 30.93
N ALA A 154 -1.57 -11.10 32.18
CA ALA A 154 -0.47 -10.82 33.08
C ALA A 154 0.76 -11.63 32.67
N ILE A 155 1.93 -11.00 32.67
CA ILE A 155 3.21 -11.56 32.29
C ILE A 155 4.16 -11.35 33.46
N VAL A 156 4.83 -12.44 33.87
CA VAL A 156 5.92 -12.44 34.82
C VAL A 156 7.21 -12.73 34.07
N ASP A 157 8.20 -11.85 34.21
CA ASP A 157 9.57 -12.10 33.76
C ASP A 157 10.51 -12.08 34.98
N VAL A 158 11.31 -13.12 35.16
CA VAL A 158 12.31 -13.19 36.23
C VAL A 158 13.66 -12.75 35.67
N ALA A 159 14.25 -11.72 36.26
CA ALA A 159 15.58 -11.20 35.91
C ALA A 159 16.53 -11.36 37.10
N PHE A 160 17.84 -11.45 36.85
CA PHE A 160 18.88 -11.53 37.87
C PHE A 160 19.68 -10.21 37.88
N ARG A 161 19.84 -9.54 39.03
CA ARG A 161 20.61 -8.28 39.12
C ARG A 161 22.11 -8.56 39.28
N GLY A 162 22.96 -7.83 38.56
CA GLY A 162 24.42 -7.82 38.78
C GLY A 162 25.28 -8.62 37.78
N VAL A 163 25.24 -8.23 36.49
CA VAL A 163 26.01 -8.78 35.32
C VAL A 163 25.34 -10.00 34.66
N ASP A 164 25.49 -10.15 33.33
CA ASP A 164 24.93 -11.20 32.43
C ASP A 164 25.11 -12.66 32.92
N LYS A 165 24.43 -13.03 33.99
CA LYS A 165 24.50 -14.35 34.60
C LYS A 165 23.33 -15.20 34.10
N ALA A 166 23.29 -15.39 32.79
CA ALA A 166 22.47 -16.44 32.19
C ALA A 166 23.25 -17.76 32.29
N VAL A 167 22.89 -18.59 33.26
CA VAL A 167 23.11 -20.03 33.08
C VAL A 167 22.15 -20.45 31.97
N GLY A 168 22.62 -21.24 31.01
CA GLY A 168 21.82 -21.73 29.88
C GLY A 168 20.69 -22.64 30.34
N ASP A 169 20.59 -23.84 29.77
CA ASP A 169 19.50 -24.78 30.08
C ASP A 169 19.59 -25.43 31.49
N ASP A 170 20.56 -25.03 32.33
CA ASP A 170 20.82 -25.65 33.64
C ASP A 170 20.00 -25.02 34.80
N VAL A 171 19.26 -23.93 34.54
CA VAL A 171 18.31 -23.35 35.49
C VAL A 171 16.95 -23.15 34.81
N VAL A 172 15.88 -23.64 35.44
CA VAL A 172 14.53 -23.62 34.86
C VAL A 172 13.56 -22.95 35.83
N LEU A 173 12.63 -22.15 35.29
CA LEU A 173 11.50 -21.61 36.04
C LEU A 173 10.32 -22.60 35.97
N GLU A 174 10.01 -23.26 37.08
CA GLU A 174 8.80 -24.06 37.25
C GLU A 174 7.69 -23.16 37.82
N VAL A 175 6.49 -23.21 37.23
CA VAL A 175 5.34 -22.42 37.67
C VAL A 175 4.13 -23.31 37.88
N ASP A 176 3.33 -23.01 38.90
CA ASP A 176 2.10 -23.73 39.19
C ASP A 176 0.93 -23.21 38.33
N GLU A 177 0.00 -24.10 37.97
CA GLU A 177 -1.26 -23.67 37.36
C GLU A 177 -1.98 -22.69 38.30
N PRO A 178 -2.51 -21.56 37.80
CA PRO A 178 -2.90 -21.26 36.41
C PRO A 178 -1.85 -20.53 35.55
N TRP A 179 -0.62 -20.36 36.02
CA TRP A 179 0.45 -19.73 35.24
C TRP A 179 0.99 -20.71 34.20
N GLN A 180 1.26 -20.23 32.99
CA GLN A 180 1.82 -21.04 31.91
C GLN A 180 3.14 -20.46 31.41
N PRO A 181 4.19 -21.26 31.21
CA PRO A 181 5.46 -20.80 30.67
C PRO A 181 5.30 -20.29 29.24
N ARG A 182 6.05 -19.24 28.88
CA ARG A 182 6.01 -18.67 27.52
C ARG A 182 6.98 -19.41 26.60
N SER A 183 6.48 -19.87 25.46
CA SER A 183 7.30 -20.51 24.43
C SER A 183 8.40 -19.54 23.94
N GLY A 184 9.65 -20.01 23.93
CA GLY A 184 10.81 -19.26 23.43
C GLY A 184 11.33 -18.14 24.33
N GLN A 185 10.76 -17.95 25.54
CA GLN A 185 11.25 -16.98 26.53
C GLN A 185 11.62 -17.70 27.82
N SER A 186 12.93 -17.86 28.06
CA SER A 186 13.44 -18.40 29.33
C SER A 186 13.00 -17.52 30.49
N TYR A 187 12.64 -18.12 31.63
CA TYR A 187 12.25 -17.43 32.86
C TYR A 187 11.02 -16.50 32.77
N SER A 188 10.07 -16.82 31.87
CA SER A 188 8.85 -16.02 31.68
C SER A 188 7.58 -16.87 31.65
N ALA A 189 6.54 -16.40 32.33
CA ALA A 189 5.24 -17.07 32.45
C ALA A 189 4.09 -16.07 32.32
N ALA A 190 2.90 -16.56 31.96
CA ALA A 190 1.73 -15.71 31.80
C ALA A 190 0.43 -16.35 32.28
N GLN A 191 -0.51 -15.50 32.66
CA GLN A 191 -1.86 -15.88 33.07
C GLN A 191 -2.89 -14.86 32.55
N LEU A 192 -4.05 -15.34 32.07
CA LEU A 192 -5.16 -14.47 31.67
C LEU A 192 -5.97 -14.00 32.91
N LEU A 193 -6.21 -12.69 33.01
CA LEU A 193 -7.01 -12.09 34.09
C LEU A 193 -8.51 -12.21 33.79
N ARG A 194 -9.19 -13.14 34.46
CA ARG A 194 -10.61 -13.45 34.19
C ARG A 194 -11.59 -12.76 35.13
N LYS A 195 -11.15 -12.32 36.31
CA LYS A 195 -12.01 -11.73 37.34
C LYS A 195 -11.26 -10.59 38.04
N PRO A 196 -11.96 -9.58 38.58
CA PRO A 196 -11.31 -8.61 39.45
C PRO A 196 -10.94 -9.26 40.79
N GLY A 197 -9.90 -8.72 41.42
CA GLY A 197 -9.40 -9.18 42.72
C GLY A 197 -7.91 -9.52 42.73
N ARG A 198 -7.44 -10.06 43.85
CA ARG A 198 -6.02 -10.29 44.09
C ARG A 198 -5.51 -11.55 43.39
N TYR A 199 -4.49 -11.38 42.56
CA TYR A 199 -3.74 -12.45 41.92
C TYR A 199 -2.39 -12.66 42.62
N ARG A 200 -1.94 -13.92 42.62
CA ARG A 200 -0.64 -14.31 43.16
C ARG A 200 0.10 -15.14 42.12
N PHE A 201 1.38 -14.83 41.97
CA PHE A 201 2.36 -15.65 41.28
C PHE A 201 3.15 -16.43 42.32
N ALA A 202 3.30 -17.72 42.10
CA ALA A 202 4.17 -18.62 42.84
C ALA A 202 4.88 -19.51 41.82
N GLY A 203 6.21 -19.61 41.92
CA GLY A 203 7.02 -20.47 41.06
C GLY A 203 8.40 -20.70 41.67
N ASP A 204 9.10 -21.73 41.21
CA ASP A 204 10.40 -22.14 41.73
C ASP A 204 11.46 -22.00 40.64
N LEU A 205 12.60 -21.39 40.97
CA LEU A 205 13.83 -21.55 40.18
C LEU A 205 14.51 -22.85 40.59
N VAL A 206 14.66 -23.77 39.63
CA VAL A 206 15.25 -25.08 39.85
C VAL A 206 16.66 -25.11 39.25
N PHE A 207 17.66 -25.34 40.08
CA PHE A 207 19.08 -25.43 39.71
C PHE A 207 19.49 -26.88 39.48
N ALA A 208 20.13 -27.16 38.34
CA ALA A 208 20.66 -28.47 38.02
C ALA A 208 21.91 -28.84 38.85
N ARG A 209 22.19 -30.15 38.94
CA ARG A 209 23.35 -30.70 39.68
C ARG A 209 24.62 -30.68 38.82
N ARG A 210 25.79 -30.47 39.44
CA ARG A 210 27.09 -30.25 38.75
C ARG A 210 27.79 -31.51 38.21
N ALA A 211 27.52 -32.70 38.73
CA ALA A 211 28.27 -33.91 38.42
C ALA A 211 27.62 -34.80 37.34
N GLY A 212 28.17 -34.77 36.12
CA GLY A 212 28.47 -35.96 35.30
C GLY A 212 27.34 -36.92 34.88
N GLN A 213 26.08 -36.52 34.90
CA GLN A 213 25.00 -37.11 34.10
C GLN A 213 23.80 -36.18 34.27
N VAL A 214 23.34 -35.61 33.16
CA VAL A 214 22.08 -34.88 33.08
C VAL A 214 20.98 -35.83 33.53
N VAL A 215 20.55 -35.72 34.79
CA VAL A 215 19.29 -36.31 35.23
C VAL A 215 18.21 -35.39 34.69
N SER A 216 17.74 -35.75 33.50
CA SER A 216 16.50 -35.29 32.85
C SER A 216 16.14 -33.82 33.11
N THR A 217 16.42 -32.96 32.14
CA THR A 217 15.59 -31.78 31.89
C THR A 217 14.11 -32.22 31.85
N PRO A 218 13.24 -31.77 32.77
CA PRO A 218 11.81 -31.77 32.52
C PRO A 218 11.57 -30.62 31.54
N GLY A 219 11.73 -30.90 30.25
CA GLY A 219 11.12 -30.07 29.24
C GLY A 219 9.61 -30.11 29.45
N ILE A 220 9.01 -28.96 29.69
CA ILE A 220 7.63 -28.60 29.34
C ILE A 220 6.64 -29.77 29.46
N VAL A 221 6.32 -30.23 30.67
CA VAL A 221 5.05 -30.93 30.91
C VAL A 221 4.53 -30.61 32.31
N ALA A 222 3.24 -30.29 32.35
CA ALA A 222 2.41 -30.16 33.53
C ALA A 222 2.57 -31.34 34.51
N ALA A 223 2.32 -31.04 35.77
CA ALA A 223 2.44 -31.92 36.92
C ALA A 223 1.93 -33.36 36.68
N ALA A 224 2.77 -34.32 37.07
CA ALA A 224 2.31 -35.58 37.62
C ALA A 224 3.17 -35.90 38.85
N ALA A 225 2.56 -35.80 40.03
CA ALA A 225 3.15 -36.19 41.29
C ALA A 225 3.29 -37.72 41.38
N SER A 226 4.47 -38.21 41.74
CA SER A 226 4.65 -39.38 42.62
C SER A 226 6.12 -39.60 42.96
N ASP A 227 6.42 -39.61 44.25
CA ASP A 227 7.56 -40.23 44.91
C ASP A 227 9.00 -39.84 44.52
N GLY A 228 9.67 -39.18 45.47
CA GLY A 228 11.07 -39.47 45.76
C GLY A 228 12.11 -39.01 44.75
N GLY A 229 12.43 -37.70 44.77
CA GLY A 229 13.79 -37.25 44.52
C GLY A 229 14.17 -36.86 43.08
N ASN A 230 13.46 -35.89 42.50
CA ASN A 230 14.05 -35.09 41.41
C ASN A 230 15.11 -34.15 42.01
N GLY A 231 16.37 -34.34 41.61
CA GLY A 231 17.56 -33.89 42.35
C GLY A 231 18.03 -32.46 42.05
N GLY A 232 17.15 -31.47 42.01
CA GLY A 232 17.49 -30.04 41.84
C GLY A 232 17.34 -29.22 43.12
N ALA A 233 18.15 -28.17 43.30
CA ALA A 233 17.91 -27.17 44.35
C ALA A 233 16.81 -26.20 43.90
N ARG A 234 15.91 -25.81 44.80
CA ARG A 234 14.77 -24.93 44.48
C ARG A 234 14.81 -23.64 45.28
N LEU A 235 14.57 -22.52 44.60
CA LEU A 235 14.41 -21.21 45.19
C LEU A 235 13.01 -20.66 44.84
N GLY A 236 12.16 -20.50 45.86
CA GLY A 236 10.78 -20.08 45.67
C GLY A 236 10.64 -18.58 45.41
N LEU A 237 9.93 -18.23 44.34
CA LEU A 237 9.59 -16.87 43.91
C LEU A 237 8.11 -16.61 44.10
N ASN A 238 7.79 -15.43 44.62
CA ASN A 238 6.39 -15.01 44.82
C ASN A 238 6.20 -13.54 44.44
N ALA A 239 5.06 -13.24 43.81
CA ALA A 239 4.60 -11.87 43.56
C ALA A 239 3.08 -11.77 43.66
N ALA A 240 2.54 -10.57 43.87
CA ALA A 240 1.10 -10.36 43.94
C ALA A 240 0.71 -9.00 43.34
N PHE A 241 -0.47 -8.95 42.72
CA PHE A 241 -1.06 -7.73 42.18
C PHE A 241 -2.60 -7.82 42.27
N ASP A 242 -3.28 -6.68 42.22
CA ASP A 242 -4.74 -6.61 42.22
C ASP A 242 -5.23 -6.27 40.82
N ALA A 243 -6.15 -7.08 40.29
CA ALA A 243 -6.78 -6.85 39.01
C ALA A 243 -8.06 -6.04 39.17
N GLU A 244 -8.20 -4.96 38.42
CA GLU A 244 -9.37 -4.09 38.43
C GLU A 244 -10.29 -4.36 37.24
N GLU A 245 -11.58 -4.18 37.44
CA GLU A 245 -12.55 -4.15 36.35
C GLU A 245 -12.51 -2.77 35.70
N ARG A 246 -12.45 -2.71 34.36
CA ARG A 246 -12.51 -1.41 33.67
C ARG A 246 -13.84 -0.76 34.00
N THR A 247 -13.81 0.39 34.65
CA THR A 247 -15.01 1.19 34.87
C THR A 247 -15.62 1.51 33.51
N PRO A 248 -16.87 1.12 33.22
CA PRO A 248 -17.51 1.48 31.96
C PRO A 248 -17.57 3.01 31.90
N GLN A 249 -16.79 3.61 31.00
CA GLN A 249 -16.92 5.03 30.74
C GLN A 249 -18.22 5.25 29.98
N PRO A 250 -19.22 5.95 30.54
CA PRO A 250 -20.36 6.36 29.75
C PRO A 250 -19.83 7.29 28.65
N ILE A 251 -20.14 6.98 27.40
CA ILE A 251 -19.91 7.88 26.27
C ILE A 251 -20.89 9.04 26.43
N SER A 252 -20.55 10.03 27.26
CA SER A 252 -21.29 11.28 27.35
C SER A 252 -20.71 12.28 26.36
N GLY A 253 -21.26 12.22 25.16
CA GLY A 253 -21.19 13.21 24.10
C GLY A 253 -22.45 13.04 23.27
N ASN A 254 -22.82 14.03 22.45
CA ASN A 254 -23.71 13.74 21.33
C ASN A 254 -23.00 12.67 20.49
N ILE A 255 -23.37 11.39 20.64
CA ILE A 255 -23.07 10.39 19.63
C ILE A 255 -23.87 10.85 18.43
N GLY A 256 -23.21 11.58 17.54
CA GLY A 256 -23.73 11.83 16.21
C GLY A 256 -23.82 10.48 15.53
N VAL A 257 -24.93 9.78 15.73
CA VAL A 257 -25.30 8.66 14.88
C VAL A 257 -25.73 9.30 13.56
N SER A 258 -24.76 9.64 12.73
CA SER A 258 -25.00 9.97 11.34
C SER A 258 -25.10 8.65 10.59
N LEU A 259 -26.17 8.47 9.82
CA LEU A 259 -26.21 7.42 8.82
C LEU A 259 -25.05 7.67 7.84
N SER A 260 -24.16 6.69 7.69
CA SER A 260 -23.14 6.69 6.65
C SER A 260 -23.67 5.95 5.43
N ARG A 261 -23.11 6.24 4.25
CA ARG A 261 -23.40 5.44 3.07
C ARG A 261 -22.94 4.00 3.29
N THR A 262 -23.57 3.07 2.58
CA THR A 262 -23.16 1.65 2.60
C THR A 262 -21.73 1.53 2.05
N GLU A 263 -20.82 0.96 2.84
CA GLU A 263 -19.47 0.61 2.37
C GLU A 263 -19.54 -0.55 1.37
N THR A 264 -18.62 -0.57 0.41
CA THR A 264 -18.48 -1.63 -0.59
C THR A 264 -17.11 -2.26 -0.55
N GLU A 265 -17.01 -3.50 -1.04
CA GLU A 265 -15.73 -4.19 -1.14
C GLU A 265 -14.87 -3.60 -2.27
N PRO A 266 -13.54 -3.51 -2.08
CA PRO A 266 -12.64 -3.03 -3.13
C PRO A 266 -12.61 -4.02 -4.29
N THR A 267 -12.66 -3.51 -5.51
CA THR A 267 -12.60 -4.30 -6.75
C THR A 267 -11.28 -4.07 -7.47
N GLU A 268 -10.75 -5.09 -8.14
CA GLU A 268 -9.45 -5.05 -8.82
C GLU A 268 -9.39 -3.98 -9.94
N ASP A 269 -10.53 -3.68 -10.58
CA ASP A 269 -10.62 -2.64 -11.63
C ASP A 269 -10.32 -1.22 -11.15
N LEU A 270 -10.31 -0.97 -9.82
CA LEU A 270 -9.97 0.35 -9.27
C LEU A 270 -8.59 0.80 -9.75
N ALA A 271 -7.66 -0.13 -9.93
CA ALA A 271 -6.33 0.16 -10.45
C ALA A 271 -6.38 0.62 -11.92
N LEU A 272 -7.19 -0.02 -12.77
CA LEU A 272 -7.39 0.40 -14.17
C LEU A 272 -8.02 1.80 -14.25
N TRP A 273 -9.07 2.06 -13.48
CA TRP A 273 -9.76 3.36 -13.53
C TRP A 273 -8.88 4.50 -13.02
N THR A 274 -8.09 4.24 -11.98
CA THR A 274 -7.09 5.19 -11.47
C THR A 274 -6.02 5.45 -12.51
N LEU A 275 -5.53 4.42 -13.20
CA LEU A 275 -4.57 4.58 -14.29
C LEU A 275 -5.14 5.40 -15.45
N ILE A 276 -6.39 5.16 -15.87
CA ILE A 276 -7.09 5.95 -16.90
C ILE A 276 -7.22 7.41 -16.46
N ARG A 277 -7.61 7.66 -15.21
CA ARG A 277 -7.74 9.03 -14.69
C ARG A 277 -6.39 9.76 -14.70
N ASN A 278 -5.34 9.10 -14.24
CA ASN A 278 -4.01 9.70 -14.14
C ASN A 278 -3.37 9.86 -15.54
N SER A 279 -3.61 8.96 -16.49
CA SER A 279 -3.13 9.10 -17.87
C SER A 279 -3.85 10.21 -18.64
N THR A 280 -5.16 10.34 -18.46
CA THR A 280 -5.94 11.46 -19.05
C THR A 280 -5.54 12.81 -18.45
N GLU A 281 -5.24 12.86 -17.15
CA GLU A 281 -4.68 14.06 -16.52
C GLU A 281 -3.27 14.37 -17.02
N ALA A 282 -2.41 13.36 -17.21
CA ALA A 282 -1.09 13.52 -17.81
C ALA A 282 -1.14 14.05 -19.25
N LEU A 283 -2.21 13.73 -20.00
CA LEU A 283 -2.50 14.26 -21.34
C LEU A 283 -3.19 15.65 -21.32
N SER A 284 -3.42 16.24 -20.15
CA SER A 284 -4.06 17.56 -20.05
C SER A 284 -3.25 18.65 -20.76
N PHE A 285 -3.95 19.70 -21.20
CA PHE A 285 -3.32 20.81 -21.91
C PHE A 285 -2.27 21.53 -21.03
N ASN A 286 -2.51 21.65 -19.73
CA ASN A 286 -1.58 22.33 -18.82
C ASN A 286 -0.25 21.58 -18.72
N ASN A 287 -0.29 20.25 -18.55
CA ASN A 287 0.90 19.41 -18.56
C ASN A 287 1.62 19.45 -19.92
N TYR A 288 0.87 19.52 -21.02
CA TYR A 288 1.43 19.70 -22.35
C TYR A 288 2.11 21.06 -22.54
N MET A 289 1.50 22.14 -22.04
CA MET A 289 2.06 23.48 -22.06
C MET A 289 3.35 23.54 -21.24
N ASP A 290 3.35 22.99 -20.03
CA ASP A 290 4.53 22.91 -19.17
C ASP A 290 5.66 22.10 -19.83
N PHE A 291 5.32 20.97 -20.46
CA PHE A 291 6.29 20.16 -21.22
C PHE A 291 6.93 20.94 -22.37
N LEU A 292 6.13 21.67 -23.15
CA LEU A 292 6.64 22.48 -24.25
C LEU A 292 7.42 23.70 -23.76
N ASP A 293 6.99 24.33 -22.68
CA ASP A 293 7.71 25.45 -22.07
C ASP A 293 9.06 24.97 -21.53
N GLN A 294 9.16 23.79 -20.93
CA GLN A 294 10.46 23.20 -20.57
C GLN A 294 11.34 22.92 -21.81
N LEU A 295 10.75 22.49 -22.92
CA LEU A 295 11.47 22.16 -24.15
C LEU A 295 11.97 23.41 -24.90
N PHE A 296 11.18 24.47 -24.95
CA PHE A 296 11.49 25.69 -25.73
C PHE A 296 12.04 26.83 -24.86
N CYS A 297 11.50 27.01 -23.67
CA CYS A 297 11.86 28.07 -22.72
C CYS A 297 12.74 27.46 -21.62
N ALA A 298 14.02 27.19 -21.94
CA ALA A 298 15.00 26.60 -21.04
C ALA A 298 15.04 27.30 -19.66
N THR A 299 14.21 26.84 -18.73
CA THR A 299 14.19 27.25 -17.34
C THR A 299 14.94 26.18 -16.58
N THR A 300 16.12 26.55 -16.08
CA THR A 300 16.90 25.77 -15.11
C THR A 300 16.21 25.86 -13.75
N GLY A 301 14.99 25.36 -13.64
CA GLY A 301 14.18 25.37 -12.42
C GLY A 301 13.53 24.01 -12.24
N ASP A 302 13.65 23.45 -11.04
CA ASP A 302 13.33 22.08 -10.65
C ASP A 302 11.99 21.57 -11.20
N ALA A 303 12.06 20.69 -12.20
CA ALA A 303 10.99 19.72 -12.42
C ALA A 303 10.82 18.90 -11.12
N THR A 304 9.59 18.69 -10.68
CA THR A 304 9.26 17.87 -9.51
C THR A 304 10.02 16.53 -9.56
N GLY A 305 10.53 16.05 -8.42
CA GLY A 305 11.47 14.91 -8.36
C GLY A 305 11.01 13.63 -9.08
N PHE A 306 9.69 13.45 -9.26
CA PHE A 306 9.10 12.33 -10.02
C PHE A 306 9.38 12.41 -11.54
N GLU A 307 9.21 13.57 -12.17
CA GLU A 307 9.46 13.81 -13.60
C GLU A 307 10.96 13.65 -13.95
N ASN A 308 11.84 14.14 -13.05
CA ASN A 308 13.30 14.03 -13.22
C ASN A 308 13.79 12.57 -13.20
N ALA A 309 13.19 11.71 -12.37
CA ALA A 309 13.54 10.29 -12.30
C ALA A 309 13.10 9.53 -13.58
N ARG A 310 11.98 9.92 -14.19
CA ARG A 310 11.41 9.28 -15.39
C ARG A 310 12.12 9.68 -16.69
N PHE A 311 12.66 10.91 -16.77
CA PHE A 311 13.15 11.50 -18.04
C PHE A 311 14.63 11.87 -18.08
N GLY A 312 15.45 11.54 -17.08
CA GLY A 312 16.87 11.93 -17.02
C GLY A 312 17.70 11.64 -18.29
N ALA A 313 17.46 10.50 -18.95
CA ALA A 313 18.11 10.15 -20.21
C ALA A 313 17.67 11.05 -21.40
N LYS A 314 16.40 11.48 -21.43
CA LYS A 314 15.87 12.39 -22.46
C LYS A 314 16.43 13.79 -22.29
N THR A 315 16.59 14.26 -21.05
CA THR A 315 17.18 15.57 -20.75
C THR A 315 18.63 15.66 -21.24
N ALA A 316 19.39 14.56 -21.13
CA ALA A 316 20.75 14.45 -21.68
C ALA A 316 20.78 14.46 -23.21
N ALA A 317 19.88 13.69 -23.86
CA ALA A 317 19.76 13.67 -25.32
C ALA A 317 19.32 15.03 -25.90
N TYR A 318 18.40 15.72 -25.23
CA TYR A 318 17.97 17.07 -25.60
C TYR A 318 19.12 18.09 -25.56
N LYS A 319 19.94 18.08 -24.50
CA LYS A 319 21.13 18.95 -24.39
C LYS A 319 22.15 18.67 -25.51
N ALA A 320 22.31 17.41 -25.92
CA ALA A 320 23.19 17.03 -27.02
C ALA A 320 22.68 17.50 -28.40
N LEU A 321 21.35 17.47 -28.61
CA LEU A 321 20.72 17.92 -29.86
C LEU A 321 20.66 19.44 -29.99
N LYS A 322 20.58 20.18 -28.87
CA LYS A 322 20.54 21.64 -28.82
C LYS A 322 21.77 22.29 -29.47
N GLY A 323 22.96 21.70 -29.32
CA GLY A 323 24.20 22.20 -29.94
C GLY A 323 24.30 21.95 -31.44
N ARG A 324 23.44 21.10 -32.01
CA ARG A 324 23.46 20.72 -33.43
C ARG A 324 22.43 21.47 -34.29
N ARG A 325 21.50 22.20 -33.67
CA ARG A 325 20.50 23.04 -34.36
C ARG A 325 20.94 24.49 -34.36
N ALA A 326 21.93 24.80 -35.20
CA ALA A 326 22.30 26.18 -35.53
C ALA A 326 22.35 26.32 -37.05
N LEU A 327 21.21 26.62 -37.66
CA LEU A 327 21.18 27.18 -39.02
C LEU A 327 20.26 28.40 -39.06
N PRO A 328 20.62 29.46 -39.81
CA PRO A 328 20.01 30.78 -39.67
C PRO A 328 18.75 30.99 -40.52
N PHE A 329 18.30 30.00 -41.29
CA PHE A 329 17.22 30.12 -42.28
C PHE A 329 16.32 28.87 -42.35
N THR A 330 15.77 28.41 -41.22
CA THR A 330 14.88 27.22 -41.19
C THR A 330 13.48 27.55 -40.62
N ASP A 331 12.73 28.39 -41.34
CA ASP A 331 11.39 28.84 -40.93
C ASP A 331 10.35 27.70 -40.78
N SER A 332 10.57 26.53 -41.39
CA SER A 332 9.69 25.34 -41.24
C SER A 332 10.17 24.32 -40.20
N GLU A 333 11.38 24.47 -39.64
CA GLU A 333 11.88 23.52 -38.64
C GLU A 333 11.18 23.68 -37.29
N ALA A 334 10.84 24.90 -36.86
CA ALA A 334 10.18 25.11 -35.57
C ALA A 334 8.85 24.36 -35.45
N TYR A 335 8.03 24.37 -36.52
CA TYR A 335 6.79 23.60 -36.57
C TYR A 335 7.03 22.08 -36.57
N ARG A 336 8.05 21.59 -37.29
CA ARG A 336 8.43 20.17 -37.27
C ARG A 336 8.90 19.73 -35.89
N VAL A 337 9.65 20.58 -35.19
CA VAL A 337 10.08 20.34 -33.81
C VAL A 337 8.87 20.28 -32.88
N LEU A 338 7.93 21.21 -33.01
CA LEU A 338 6.68 21.20 -32.24
C LEU A 338 5.87 19.91 -32.50
N LYS A 339 5.73 19.51 -33.76
CA LYS A 339 5.03 18.27 -34.15
C LYS A 339 5.69 17.03 -33.52
N ALA A 340 7.00 16.87 -33.70
CA ALA A 340 7.77 15.76 -33.13
C ALA A 340 7.75 15.76 -31.58
N ALA A 341 7.80 16.94 -30.95
CA ALA A 341 7.69 17.08 -29.51
C ALA A 341 6.31 16.67 -29.00
N THR A 342 5.25 17.04 -29.73
CA THR A 342 3.87 16.69 -29.36
C THR A 342 3.60 15.20 -29.56
N GLU A 343 4.12 14.61 -30.63
CA GLU A 343 4.13 13.16 -30.83
C GLU A 343 4.80 12.44 -29.66
N ALA A 344 6.01 12.89 -29.27
CA ALA A 344 6.73 12.34 -28.14
C ALA A 344 5.98 12.51 -26.81
N PHE A 345 5.30 13.64 -26.60
CA PHE A 345 4.46 13.90 -25.43
C PHE A 345 3.30 12.90 -25.36
N VAL A 346 2.52 12.77 -26.44
CA VAL A 346 1.39 11.86 -26.50
C VAL A 346 1.84 10.41 -26.33
N MET A 347 2.93 9.99 -26.98
CA MET A 347 3.48 8.63 -26.84
C MET A 347 3.86 8.25 -25.41
N VAL A 348 4.25 9.22 -24.58
CA VAL A 348 4.71 8.98 -23.21
C VAL A 348 3.54 8.98 -22.22
N ASN A 349 2.53 9.79 -22.51
CA ASN A 349 1.43 10.08 -21.59
C ASN A 349 0.13 9.37 -21.95
N CYS A 350 0.03 8.70 -23.11
CA CYS A 350 -1.17 7.96 -23.55
C CYS A 350 -1.53 6.72 -22.72
N GLY A 351 -1.01 6.57 -21.50
CA GLY A 351 -1.43 5.52 -20.57
C GLY A 351 -1.00 4.12 -20.98
N VAL A 352 0.21 3.97 -21.52
CA VAL A 352 0.79 2.66 -21.81
C VAL A 352 0.99 1.87 -20.52
N LEU A 353 0.63 0.59 -20.51
CA LEU A 353 0.83 -0.36 -19.40
C LEU A 353 2.31 -0.75 -19.24
N ARG A 354 3.17 0.26 -19.04
CA ARG A 354 4.61 0.07 -18.87
C ARG A 354 5.07 0.69 -17.57
N SER A 355 5.82 -0.10 -16.79
CA SER A 355 6.45 0.36 -15.54
C SER A 355 7.49 1.47 -15.84
N PRO A 356 7.54 2.55 -15.02
CA PRO A 356 6.67 2.81 -13.87
C PRO A 356 5.27 3.28 -14.28
N PHE A 357 4.24 2.74 -13.60
CA PHE A 357 2.84 3.13 -13.81
C PHE A 357 2.58 4.55 -13.27
N ALA A 358 1.58 5.23 -13.82
CA ALA A 358 1.19 6.57 -13.42
C ALA A 358 0.30 6.56 -12.16
N PHE A 359 0.77 5.95 -11.08
CA PHE A 359 0.10 5.96 -9.78
C PHE A 359 0.71 7.03 -8.86
N ASP A 360 -0.15 7.72 -8.13
CA ASP A 360 0.22 8.65 -7.06
C ASP A 360 -0.54 8.23 -5.80
N PRO A 361 0.07 7.38 -4.95
CA PRO A 361 -0.63 6.78 -3.80
C PRO A 361 -1.31 7.80 -2.89
N VAL A 362 -0.77 9.03 -2.77
CA VAL A 362 -1.33 10.05 -1.88
C VAL A 362 -2.62 10.62 -2.47
N ASN A 363 -2.56 11.08 -3.73
CA ASN A 363 -3.71 11.68 -4.39
C ASN A 363 -4.76 10.64 -4.80
N ASP A 364 -4.33 9.42 -5.12
CA ASP A 364 -5.20 8.31 -5.49
C ASP A 364 -6.02 7.84 -4.28
N ASN A 365 -5.40 7.62 -3.12
CA ASN A 365 -6.11 7.25 -1.90
C ASN A 365 -7.05 8.37 -1.45
N ALA A 366 -6.59 9.63 -1.46
CA ALA A 366 -7.46 10.77 -1.16
C ALA A 366 -8.66 10.90 -2.13
N TYR A 367 -8.50 10.44 -3.38
CA TYR A 367 -9.62 10.39 -4.31
C TYR A 367 -10.61 9.28 -3.91
N LEU A 368 -10.13 8.07 -3.63
CA LEU A 368 -10.96 6.92 -3.24
C LEU A 368 -11.72 7.19 -1.94
N ASP A 369 -11.05 7.76 -0.93
CA ASP A 369 -11.63 8.10 0.38
C ASP A 369 -12.82 9.05 0.25
N ARG A 370 -12.73 10.07 -0.62
CA ARG A 370 -13.82 11.03 -0.86
C ARG A 370 -15.06 10.40 -1.52
N ARG A 371 -14.96 9.15 -2.01
CA ARG A 371 -16.06 8.42 -2.67
C ARG A 371 -16.52 7.21 -1.85
N ASP A 372 -16.06 7.09 -0.60
CA ASP A 372 -16.42 5.98 0.28
C ASP A 372 -16.07 4.61 -0.36
N ILE A 373 -14.94 4.54 -1.09
CA ILE A 373 -14.40 3.32 -1.71
C ILE A 373 -13.13 2.94 -0.93
N PRO A 374 -13.05 1.74 -0.33
CA PRO A 374 -11.86 1.34 0.42
C PRO A 374 -10.66 1.13 -0.52
N SER A 375 -9.47 1.54 -0.07
CA SER A 375 -8.22 1.26 -0.78
C SER A 375 -7.78 -0.19 -0.53
N GLY A 376 -7.74 -1.02 -1.58
CA GLY A 376 -7.36 -2.44 -1.52
C GLY A 376 -5.86 -2.74 -1.39
N GLY A 377 -5.08 -1.91 -0.68
CA GLY A 377 -3.62 -2.01 -0.63
C GLY A 377 -2.92 -1.26 -1.76
N SER A 378 -1.81 -1.80 -2.27
CA SER A 378 -1.02 -1.19 -3.34
C SER A 378 -1.70 -1.37 -4.70
N LEU A 379 -2.16 -0.27 -5.32
CA LEU A 379 -2.82 -0.30 -6.64
C LEU A 379 -1.94 -0.90 -7.74
N GLU A 380 -0.61 -0.74 -7.63
CA GLU A 380 0.34 -1.33 -8.58
C GLU A 380 0.36 -2.86 -8.45
N ASP A 381 0.37 -3.38 -7.23
CA ASP A 381 0.33 -4.82 -6.99
C ASP A 381 -1.00 -5.41 -7.44
N THR A 382 -2.12 -4.77 -7.10
CA THR A 382 -3.46 -5.20 -7.57
C THR A 382 -3.55 -5.20 -9.10
N LEU A 383 -3.02 -4.19 -9.78
CA LEU A 383 -3.01 -4.16 -11.25
C LEU A 383 -2.20 -5.35 -11.82
N VAL A 384 -0.98 -5.54 -11.32
CA VAL A 384 -0.02 -6.45 -11.92
C VAL A 384 -0.27 -7.91 -11.54
N GLN A 385 -0.72 -8.18 -10.33
CA GLN A 385 -0.90 -9.53 -9.78
C GLN A 385 -2.32 -10.04 -9.98
N ASP A 386 -3.31 -9.19 -9.75
CA ASP A 386 -4.73 -9.62 -9.69
C ASP A 386 -5.47 -9.28 -10.98
N TYR A 387 -5.31 -8.06 -11.53
CA TYR A 387 -6.10 -7.60 -12.67
C TYR A 387 -5.60 -8.06 -14.05
N LEU A 388 -4.29 -7.99 -14.31
CA LEU A 388 -3.73 -8.27 -15.64
C LEU A 388 -3.64 -9.78 -15.92
N GLU A 389 -4.16 -10.20 -17.06
CA GLU A 389 -4.08 -11.59 -17.51
C GLU A 389 -2.80 -11.85 -18.31
N SER A 390 -2.13 -12.99 -18.08
CA SER A 390 -0.98 -13.43 -18.86
C SER A 390 -1.43 -14.33 -20.02
N VAL A 391 -1.24 -13.86 -21.26
CA VAL A 391 -1.49 -14.65 -22.48
C VAL A 391 -0.20 -14.75 -23.27
N GLY A 392 0.36 -15.96 -23.38
CA GLY A 392 1.62 -16.19 -24.10
C GLY A 392 2.84 -15.52 -23.44
N GLY A 393 2.83 -15.38 -22.10
CA GLY A 393 3.93 -14.78 -21.33
C GLY A 393 3.94 -13.25 -21.30
N THR A 394 2.98 -12.59 -21.94
CA THR A 394 2.80 -11.13 -21.91
C THR A 394 1.55 -10.77 -21.10
N LYS A 395 1.68 -9.83 -20.16
CA LYS A 395 0.54 -9.31 -19.38
C LYS A 395 -0.29 -8.34 -20.24
N MET A 396 -1.60 -8.51 -20.24
CA MET A 396 -2.54 -7.70 -21.02
C MET A 396 -3.82 -7.43 -20.21
N LEU A 397 -4.58 -6.41 -20.61
CA LEU A 397 -5.91 -6.16 -20.03
C LEU A 397 -6.85 -7.35 -20.32
N PRO A 398 -7.76 -7.71 -19.40
CA PRO A 398 -8.65 -8.87 -19.57
C PRO A 398 -9.45 -8.85 -20.88
N TYR A 399 -9.99 -7.69 -21.27
CA TYR A 399 -10.68 -7.53 -22.56
C TYR A 399 -9.78 -7.82 -23.77
N LEU A 400 -8.53 -7.33 -23.73
CA LEU A 400 -7.54 -7.56 -24.80
C LEU A 400 -7.04 -9.01 -24.80
N ALA A 401 -6.96 -9.64 -23.63
CA ALA A 401 -6.66 -11.06 -23.51
C ALA A 401 -7.72 -11.94 -24.19
N VAL A 402 -9.01 -11.58 -24.06
CA VAL A 402 -10.10 -12.27 -24.79
C VAL A 402 -9.97 -12.09 -26.30
N ILE A 403 -9.64 -10.89 -26.78
CA ILE A 403 -9.39 -10.65 -28.21
C ILE A 403 -8.20 -11.49 -28.69
N ARG A 404 -7.12 -11.55 -27.91
CA ARG A 404 -5.94 -12.36 -28.22
C ARG A 404 -6.29 -13.84 -28.33
N ARG A 405 -7.12 -14.37 -27.43
CA ARG A 405 -7.62 -15.76 -27.49
C ARG A 405 -8.47 -16.06 -28.74
N LYS A 406 -9.15 -15.05 -29.30
CA LYS A 406 -9.91 -15.16 -30.56
C LYS A 406 -9.04 -15.12 -31.82
N LEU A 407 -7.76 -14.73 -31.70
CA LEU A 407 -6.80 -14.62 -32.80
C LEU A 407 -5.61 -15.58 -32.60
N PRO A 408 -5.83 -16.91 -32.50
CA PRO A 408 -4.74 -17.86 -32.27
C PRO A 408 -3.79 -17.98 -33.48
N ASP A 409 -4.29 -17.71 -34.68
CA ASP A 409 -3.56 -17.87 -35.95
C ASP A 409 -2.53 -16.74 -36.20
N VAL A 410 -2.52 -15.69 -35.36
CA VAL A 410 -1.57 -14.60 -35.45
C VAL A 410 -0.35 -14.94 -34.57
N PRO A 411 0.79 -15.35 -35.15
CA PRO A 411 1.93 -15.87 -34.39
C PRO A 411 2.53 -14.81 -33.46
N ILE A 412 2.95 -15.23 -32.25
CA ILE A 412 3.71 -14.41 -31.30
C ILE A 412 5.17 -14.46 -31.72
N LEU A 413 5.65 -13.38 -32.36
CA LEU A 413 7.08 -13.26 -32.63
C LEU A 413 7.71 -12.58 -31.41
N VAL A 414 8.34 -13.38 -30.55
CA VAL A 414 9.32 -12.87 -29.59
C VAL A 414 10.46 -12.29 -30.42
N PRO A 415 10.89 -11.04 -30.20
CA PRO A 415 11.81 -10.36 -31.11
C PRO A 415 13.15 -11.11 -31.16
N ASN A 416 13.34 -11.91 -32.21
CA ASN A 416 14.65 -12.37 -32.65
C ASN A 416 15.13 -11.41 -33.74
N GLN A 417 16.43 -11.35 -33.96
CA GLN A 417 17.09 -10.21 -34.59
C GLN A 417 16.99 -10.14 -36.13
N ASN A 418 16.09 -10.87 -36.81
CA ASN A 418 16.16 -11.02 -38.26
C ASN A 418 14.82 -10.91 -39.01
N GLU A 419 14.83 -9.97 -39.96
CA GLU A 419 14.04 -9.89 -41.21
C GLU A 419 12.70 -9.14 -41.16
N GLU A 420 12.55 -8.26 -42.16
CA GLU A 420 11.55 -7.19 -42.31
C GLU A 420 10.08 -7.68 -42.36
N ALA A 421 9.85 -8.99 -42.39
CA ALA A 421 8.52 -9.62 -42.25
C ALA A 421 8.04 -9.69 -40.78
N GLU A 422 8.95 -9.64 -39.81
CA GLU A 422 8.64 -9.63 -38.37
C GLU A 422 8.02 -8.31 -37.90
N LEU A 423 8.20 -7.22 -38.67
CA LEU A 423 7.65 -5.90 -38.37
C LEU A 423 6.11 -5.85 -38.43
N CYS A 424 5.45 -6.67 -39.26
CA CYS A 424 4.00 -6.56 -39.46
C CYS A 424 3.16 -7.24 -38.37
N PHE A 425 3.64 -8.34 -37.79
CA PHE A 425 2.90 -9.10 -36.77
C PHE A 425 3.24 -8.67 -35.34
N GLY A 426 4.46 -8.17 -35.09
CA GLY A 426 4.86 -7.62 -33.81
C GLY A 426 4.08 -6.36 -33.38
N ILE A 427 3.60 -5.56 -34.35
CA ILE A 427 2.84 -4.32 -34.07
C ILE A 427 1.52 -4.60 -33.35
N ILE A 428 0.80 -5.67 -33.73
CA ILE A 428 -0.47 -6.02 -33.08
C ILE A 428 -0.22 -6.51 -31.66
N GLN A 429 0.83 -7.31 -31.44
CA GLN A 429 1.21 -7.77 -30.10
C GLN A 429 1.60 -6.59 -29.20
N ASP A 430 2.43 -5.67 -29.70
CA ASP A 430 2.85 -4.50 -28.93
C ASP A 430 1.64 -3.62 -28.60
N ARG A 431 0.71 -3.41 -29.53
CA ARG A 431 -0.54 -2.65 -29.27
C ARG A 431 -1.50 -3.34 -28.30
N LEU A 432 -1.53 -4.68 -28.27
CA LEU A 432 -2.35 -5.43 -27.31
C LEU A 432 -1.73 -5.46 -25.91
N ALA A 433 -0.40 -5.47 -25.82
CA ALA A 433 0.33 -5.38 -24.55
C ALA A 433 0.34 -3.94 -23.99
N ASN A 434 0.46 -2.96 -24.89
CA ASN A 434 0.65 -1.54 -24.63
C ASN A 434 -0.42 -0.70 -25.36
N PRO A 435 -1.70 -0.80 -24.98
CA PRO A 435 -2.75 -0.01 -25.62
C PRO A 435 -2.56 1.49 -25.32
N CYS A 436 -2.75 2.33 -26.34
CA CYS A 436 -2.87 3.78 -26.14
C CYS A 436 -4.29 4.10 -25.67
N LEU A 437 -4.42 4.60 -24.44
CA LEU A 437 -5.68 4.98 -23.81
C LEU A 437 -6.12 6.39 -24.26
N ILE A 438 -6.57 6.50 -25.51
CA ILE A 438 -7.09 7.75 -26.11
C ILE A 438 -8.40 7.45 -26.85
N GLU A 439 -9.40 8.30 -26.68
CA GLU A 439 -10.69 8.22 -27.39
C GLU A 439 -10.89 9.39 -28.37
N LEU A 440 -11.53 9.10 -29.51
CA LEU A 440 -11.88 10.10 -30.52
C LEU A 440 -13.02 11.03 -30.08
N ILE A 441 -13.81 10.63 -29.08
CA ILE A 441 -14.90 11.46 -28.55
C ILE A 441 -14.38 12.82 -28.07
N TRP A 442 -13.15 12.87 -27.57
CA TRP A 442 -12.51 14.10 -27.16
C TRP A 442 -12.34 15.04 -28.37
N ASN A 443 -11.83 14.52 -29.48
CA ASN A 443 -11.61 15.31 -30.70
C ASN A 443 -12.94 15.81 -31.28
N TYR A 444 -13.98 14.97 -31.26
CA TYR A 444 -15.32 15.36 -31.71
C TYR A 444 -15.81 16.60 -30.95
N TRP A 445 -15.73 16.59 -29.62
CA TRP A 445 -16.18 17.73 -28.81
C TRP A 445 -15.32 18.98 -28.99
N GLN A 446 -14.01 18.84 -29.19
CA GLN A 446 -13.15 19.99 -29.51
C GLN A 446 -13.49 20.61 -30.88
N GLU A 447 -13.88 19.78 -31.85
CA GLU A 447 -14.29 20.23 -33.19
C GLU A 447 -15.67 20.91 -33.17
N GLU A 448 -16.65 20.38 -32.42
CA GLU A 448 -17.93 21.05 -32.14
C GLU A 448 -17.76 22.33 -31.29
N GLY A 449 -16.69 22.39 -30.49
CA GLY A 449 -16.27 23.56 -29.72
C GLY A 449 -15.75 24.73 -30.57
N MET A 450 -15.62 24.56 -31.89
CA MET A 450 -15.10 25.54 -32.84
C MET A 450 -13.57 25.76 -32.79
N LEU A 451 -12.81 24.84 -32.19
CA LEU A 451 -11.34 24.94 -32.11
C LEU A 451 -10.69 24.97 -33.51
N VAL A 452 -11.01 23.95 -34.32
CA VAL A 452 -10.43 23.78 -35.67
C VAL A 452 -10.87 24.92 -36.59
N GLN A 453 -12.13 25.34 -36.47
CA GLN A 453 -12.73 26.43 -37.24
C GLN A 453 -12.06 27.76 -36.89
N THR A 454 -11.78 28.00 -35.60
CA THR A 454 -11.03 29.18 -35.14
C THR A 454 -9.66 29.22 -35.80
N MET A 455 -8.91 28.11 -35.76
CA MET A 455 -7.59 28.06 -36.36
C MET A 455 -7.64 28.24 -37.88
N ASN A 456 -8.62 27.65 -38.57
CA ASN A 456 -8.80 27.79 -40.02
C ASN A 456 -9.11 29.23 -40.45
N VAL A 457 -9.95 29.95 -39.71
CA VAL A 457 -10.26 31.36 -40.03
C VAL A 457 -9.05 32.26 -39.79
N ILE A 458 -8.29 32.01 -38.73
CA ILE A 458 -7.04 32.71 -38.44
C ILE A 458 -6.00 32.46 -39.55
N THR A 459 -5.81 31.21 -39.98
CA THR A 459 -4.85 30.88 -41.04
C THR A 459 -5.26 31.39 -42.40
N GLN A 460 -6.57 31.45 -42.71
CA GLN A 460 -7.06 32.12 -43.91
C GLN A 460 -6.67 33.60 -43.91
N ARG A 461 -6.93 34.30 -42.79
CA ARG A 461 -6.52 35.70 -42.65
C ARG A 461 -5.01 35.86 -42.78
N PHE A 462 -4.23 34.96 -42.18
CA PHE A 462 -2.76 34.96 -42.25
C PHE A 462 -2.23 34.78 -43.69
N GLN A 463 -2.90 33.97 -44.50
CA GLN A 463 -2.63 33.79 -45.93
C GLN A 463 -3.22 34.91 -46.80
N ASN A 464 -3.81 35.95 -46.20
CA ASN A 464 -4.52 37.03 -46.88
C ASN A 464 -5.69 36.55 -47.76
N LEU A 465 -6.34 35.46 -47.34
CA LEU A 465 -7.59 34.98 -47.92
C LEU A 465 -8.76 35.61 -47.16
N ARG A 466 -9.79 36.07 -47.90
CA ARG A 466 -11.02 36.55 -47.29
C ARG A 466 -11.87 35.37 -46.82
N GLY A 467 -12.48 35.53 -45.64
CA GLY A 467 -13.44 34.56 -45.12
C GLY A 467 -14.68 34.40 -46.00
N PRO A 468 -15.47 33.33 -45.79
CA PRO A 468 -16.66 33.02 -46.59
C PRO A 468 -17.89 33.86 -46.22
N GLN A 469 -17.83 34.69 -45.16
CA GLN A 469 -18.91 35.59 -44.78
C GLN A 469 -18.87 36.89 -45.60
N VAL A 470 -20.05 37.49 -45.84
CA VAL A 470 -20.18 38.76 -46.58
C VAL A 470 -19.46 39.90 -45.85
N THR A 471 -19.51 39.88 -44.52
CA THR A 471 -18.73 40.74 -43.63
C THR A 471 -17.68 39.88 -42.95
N ASP A 472 -16.42 39.99 -43.36
CA ASP A 472 -15.31 39.31 -42.69
C ASP A 472 -14.79 40.19 -41.55
N PRO A 473 -15.07 39.86 -40.27
CA PRO A 473 -14.67 40.66 -39.13
C PRO A 473 -13.15 40.70 -38.91
N LEU A 474 -12.39 39.73 -39.43
CA LEU A 474 -10.92 39.73 -39.35
C LEU A 474 -10.26 40.44 -40.54
N ALA A 475 -11.00 40.85 -41.56
CA ALA A 475 -10.42 41.53 -42.72
C ALA A 475 -9.71 42.85 -42.37
N ASN A 476 -10.16 43.51 -41.29
CA ASN A 476 -9.61 44.78 -40.81
C ASN A 476 -8.63 44.62 -39.64
N THR A 477 -8.38 43.40 -39.15
CA THR A 477 -7.41 43.17 -38.07
C THR A 477 -6.01 43.08 -38.65
N GLU A 478 -5.08 43.84 -38.08
CA GLU A 478 -3.66 43.82 -38.46
C GLU A 478 -2.98 42.54 -37.97
N ILE A 479 -2.19 41.91 -38.84
CA ILE A 479 -1.51 40.63 -38.56
C ILE A 479 -0.19 40.84 -37.82
N ASP A 480 0.24 42.10 -37.63
CA ASP A 480 1.55 42.45 -37.08
C ASP A 480 1.83 41.81 -35.71
N MET A 481 0.79 41.67 -34.88
CA MET A 481 0.88 41.03 -33.55
C MET A 481 1.27 39.55 -33.63
N LEU A 482 0.98 38.86 -34.74
CA LEU A 482 1.30 37.45 -34.95
C LEU A 482 2.69 37.23 -35.59
N ARG A 483 3.44 38.30 -35.87
CA ARG A 483 4.78 38.23 -36.46
C ARG A 483 5.75 37.31 -35.69
N PRO A 484 5.76 37.25 -34.35
CA PRO A 484 6.61 36.30 -33.62
C PRO A 484 6.28 34.83 -33.90
N LEU A 485 5.04 34.53 -34.27
CA LEU A 485 4.55 33.17 -34.56
C LEU A 485 4.62 32.82 -36.06
N ASN A 486 5.21 33.68 -36.89
CA ASN A 486 5.21 33.54 -38.35
C ASN A 486 5.72 32.16 -38.82
N ASN A 487 6.83 31.69 -38.23
CA ASN A 487 7.47 30.41 -38.59
C ASN A 487 6.58 29.20 -38.24
N LEU A 488 5.85 29.29 -37.13
CA LEU A 488 4.93 28.25 -36.69
C LEU A 488 3.65 28.24 -37.53
N LEU A 489 3.09 29.42 -37.83
CA LEU A 489 1.87 29.56 -38.61
C LEU A 489 2.08 29.16 -40.08
N TRP A 490 3.18 29.60 -40.72
CA TRP A 490 3.50 29.11 -42.07
C TRP A 490 3.76 27.62 -42.09
N GLY A 491 4.50 27.08 -41.12
CA GLY A 491 4.69 25.63 -40.98
C GLY A 491 3.36 24.87 -40.87
N TYR A 492 2.43 25.35 -40.03
CA TYR A 492 1.09 24.77 -39.88
C TYR A 492 0.26 24.85 -41.17
N THR A 493 0.34 25.95 -41.93
CA THR A 493 -0.36 26.08 -43.22
C THR A 493 0.25 25.20 -44.32
N GLN A 494 1.58 25.11 -44.41
CA GLN A 494 2.26 24.27 -45.40
C GLN A 494 2.03 22.78 -45.15
N ASP A 495 1.88 22.37 -43.89
CA ASP A 495 1.61 20.98 -43.51
C ASP A 495 0.15 20.55 -43.74
N GLU A 496 -0.71 21.43 -44.29
CA GLU A 496 -2.13 21.13 -44.51
C GLU A 496 -2.38 19.82 -45.28
N GLN A 497 -1.50 19.46 -46.21
CA GLN A 497 -1.58 18.23 -47.00
C GLN A 497 -1.38 16.95 -46.17
N HIS A 498 -0.60 17.02 -45.08
CA HIS A 498 -0.33 15.87 -44.21
C HIS A 498 -1.23 15.82 -42.98
N ARG A 499 -2.10 16.82 -42.80
CA ARG A 499 -3.06 16.83 -41.68
C ARG A 499 -4.28 15.99 -41.98
N LEU A 500 -4.90 15.47 -40.93
CA LEU A 500 -6.17 14.79 -41.02
C LEU A 500 -7.26 15.75 -41.53
N THR A 501 -7.90 15.35 -42.61
CA THR A 501 -9.05 16.09 -43.16
C THR A 501 -10.26 15.95 -42.24
N VAL A 502 -11.08 17.02 -42.16
CA VAL A 502 -12.36 17.01 -41.43
C VAL A 502 -13.24 15.86 -41.90
N VAL A 503 -13.28 15.61 -43.21
CA VAL A 503 -14.05 14.51 -43.80
C VAL A 503 -13.59 13.17 -43.25
N ARG A 504 -12.27 12.92 -43.20
CA ARG A 504 -11.73 11.66 -42.65
C ARG A 504 -12.10 11.51 -41.17
N ARG A 505 -11.91 12.54 -40.34
CA ARG A 505 -12.30 12.50 -38.92
C ARG A 505 -13.80 12.20 -38.75
N ASN A 506 -14.64 12.82 -39.58
CA ASN A 506 -16.08 12.60 -39.53
C ASN A 506 -16.49 11.15 -39.85
N TYR A 507 -15.80 10.47 -40.79
CA TYR A 507 -16.02 9.05 -41.03
C TYR A 507 -15.73 8.19 -39.79
N GLU A 508 -14.69 8.55 -39.05
CA GLU A 508 -14.30 7.80 -37.85
C GLU A 508 -15.23 8.08 -36.66
N TYR A 509 -15.73 9.30 -36.50
CA TYR A 509 -16.74 9.61 -35.48
C TYR A 509 -18.01 8.77 -35.66
N ASP A 510 -18.47 8.60 -36.90
CA ASP A 510 -19.65 7.78 -37.22
C ASP A 510 -19.35 6.29 -37.01
N HIS A 511 -18.15 5.86 -37.39
CA HIS A 511 -17.73 4.47 -37.24
C HIS A 511 -17.54 4.03 -35.78
N HIS A 512 -17.09 4.92 -34.90
CA HIS A 512 -16.84 4.61 -33.49
C HIS A 512 -18.07 4.84 -32.59
N TYR A 513 -18.84 5.88 -32.85
CA TYR A 513 -19.90 6.33 -31.95
C TYR A 513 -21.22 6.63 -32.66
N GLY A 514 -21.28 6.52 -34.00
CA GLY A 514 -22.49 6.88 -34.76
C GLY A 514 -22.80 8.38 -34.73
N ILE A 515 -21.84 9.20 -34.29
CA ILE A 515 -21.96 10.66 -34.25
C ILE A 515 -21.28 11.25 -35.47
N ARG A 516 -21.82 12.35 -35.98
CA ARG A 516 -21.27 13.04 -37.14
C ARG A 516 -21.35 14.54 -36.95
N LEU A 517 -20.37 15.25 -37.47
CA LEU A 517 -20.37 16.69 -37.63
C LEU A 517 -21.41 17.09 -38.69
N ASP A 518 -22.03 18.26 -38.49
CA ASP A 518 -22.93 18.86 -39.48
C ASP A 518 -22.41 20.27 -39.84
N GLY A 519 -22.27 20.54 -41.14
CA GLY A 519 -21.73 21.81 -41.60
C GLY A 519 -21.32 21.82 -43.06
N LYS A 520 -21.01 23.02 -43.58
CA LYS A 520 -20.67 23.23 -45.01
C LYS A 520 -19.45 22.43 -45.48
N ALA A 521 -18.49 22.16 -44.59
CA ALA A 521 -17.28 21.41 -44.89
C ALA A 521 -17.50 19.89 -44.94
N VAL A 522 -18.62 19.41 -44.37
CA VAL A 522 -18.97 17.99 -44.31
C VAL A 522 -19.93 17.69 -45.46
N ARG A 523 -19.50 16.86 -46.41
CA ARG A 523 -20.34 16.42 -47.54
C ARG A 523 -21.32 15.34 -47.09
N ASN A 524 -22.36 15.08 -47.89
CA ASN A 524 -23.24 13.92 -47.71
C ASN A 524 -22.39 12.63 -47.62
N MET A 525 -22.34 12.05 -46.43
CA MET A 525 -21.50 10.92 -46.10
C MET A 525 -22.28 9.61 -46.32
N ARG A 526 -21.62 8.60 -46.89
CA ARG A 526 -22.16 7.25 -47.04
C ARG A 526 -21.17 6.26 -46.44
N ALA A 527 -21.23 6.10 -45.12
CA ALA A 527 -20.40 5.13 -44.41
C ALA A 527 -20.80 3.69 -44.76
N ALA A 528 -19.84 2.78 -44.71
CA ALA A 528 -20.11 1.35 -44.83
C ALA A 528 -20.67 0.76 -43.52
N ASP A 529 -20.30 1.35 -42.38
CA ASP A 529 -20.67 0.90 -41.04
C ASP A 529 -20.81 2.12 -40.12
N SER A 530 -21.82 2.12 -39.25
CA SER A 530 -22.17 3.23 -38.34
C SER A 530 -22.75 2.69 -37.03
N ARG A 531 -22.38 3.30 -35.90
CA ARG A 531 -22.81 2.88 -34.55
C ARG A 531 -24.07 3.62 -34.10
N SER A 532 -25.15 3.49 -34.86
CA SER A 532 -26.41 4.20 -34.63
C SER A 532 -26.98 4.08 -33.20
N LYS A 533 -26.81 2.94 -32.53
CA LYS A 533 -27.34 2.70 -31.17
C LYS A 533 -26.46 3.23 -30.04
N PHE A 534 -25.22 3.65 -30.31
CA PHE A 534 -24.29 4.03 -29.25
C PHE A 534 -24.81 5.20 -28.42
N LEU A 535 -25.31 6.26 -29.08
CA LEU A 535 -25.75 7.47 -28.41
C LEU A 535 -26.94 7.19 -27.47
N GLU A 536 -27.92 6.40 -27.94
CA GLU A 536 -29.07 5.97 -27.16
C GLU A 536 -28.63 5.16 -25.92
N ALA A 537 -27.77 4.15 -26.11
CA ALA A 537 -27.27 3.32 -25.01
C ALA A 537 -26.44 4.14 -23.99
N PHE A 538 -25.61 5.06 -24.47
CA PHE A 538 -24.77 5.89 -23.61
C PHE A 538 -25.59 6.92 -22.81
N HIS A 539 -26.57 7.58 -23.43
CA HIS A 539 -27.49 8.46 -22.72
C HIS A 539 -28.37 7.69 -21.73
N HIS A 540 -28.81 6.47 -22.09
CA HIS A 540 -29.52 5.59 -21.18
C HIS A 540 -28.69 5.26 -19.93
N LEU A 541 -27.40 4.93 -20.10
CA LEU A 541 -26.47 4.71 -18.99
C LEU A 541 -26.37 5.96 -18.08
N LEU A 542 -26.15 7.15 -18.66
CA LEU A 542 -26.04 8.40 -17.90
C LEU A 542 -27.31 8.73 -17.09
N ARG A 543 -28.48 8.41 -17.65
CA ARG A 543 -29.77 8.56 -16.96
C ARG A 543 -29.88 7.61 -15.78
N LEU A 544 -29.53 6.33 -15.95
CA LEU A 544 -29.53 5.34 -14.87
C LEU A 544 -28.57 5.73 -13.74
N LEU A 545 -27.41 6.31 -14.07
CA LEU A 545 -26.48 6.84 -13.06
C LEU A 545 -27.11 7.95 -12.22
N THR A 546 -27.92 8.82 -12.81
CA THR A 546 -28.60 9.89 -12.06
C THR A 546 -29.58 9.31 -11.03
N ALA A 547 -30.35 8.30 -11.43
CA ALA A 547 -31.27 7.60 -10.52
C ALA A 547 -30.50 6.87 -9.40
N PHE A 548 -29.40 6.19 -9.75
CA PHE A 548 -28.51 5.53 -8.79
C PHE A 548 -27.91 6.51 -7.80
N TYR A 549 -27.41 7.68 -8.22
CA TYR A 549 -26.84 8.66 -7.30
C TYR A 549 -27.85 9.20 -6.29
N ARG A 550 -29.12 9.35 -6.68
CA ARG A 550 -30.19 9.72 -5.73
C ARG A 550 -30.42 8.62 -4.69
N GLN A 551 -30.36 7.35 -5.09
CA GLN A 551 -30.48 6.21 -4.17
C GLN A 551 -29.24 6.04 -3.28
N ASP A 552 -28.04 6.25 -3.84
CA ASP A 552 -26.77 6.13 -3.11
C ASP A 552 -26.55 7.27 -2.10
N ASP A 553 -27.12 8.45 -2.37
CA ASP A 553 -27.19 9.54 -1.40
C ASP A 553 -28.21 9.29 -0.28
N ASP A 554 -29.22 8.45 -0.54
CA ASP A 554 -30.20 8.04 0.47
C ASP A 554 -29.63 6.93 1.35
N THR A 555 -29.06 7.32 2.48
CA THR A 555 -28.50 6.40 3.48
C THR A 555 -29.51 5.41 4.09
N THR A 556 -30.81 5.53 3.78
CA THR A 556 -31.85 4.59 4.25
C THR A 556 -32.06 3.39 3.32
N VAL A 557 -31.56 3.44 2.09
CA VAL A 557 -31.75 2.41 1.06
C VAL A 557 -30.40 1.94 0.51
N LYS A 558 -30.24 0.62 0.32
CA LYS A 558 -29.10 0.10 -0.43
C LYS A 558 -29.37 0.30 -1.92
N ALA A 559 -28.62 1.18 -2.57
CA ALA A 559 -28.76 1.44 -4.00
C ALA A 559 -28.48 0.19 -4.84
N ASP A 560 -29.31 -0.04 -5.86
CA ASP A 560 -29.16 -1.16 -6.79
C ASP A 560 -28.34 -0.73 -8.02
N ALA A 561 -27.17 -1.36 -8.20
CA ALA A 561 -26.29 -1.11 -9.35
C ALA A 561 -26.50 -2.10 -10.51
N PHE A 562 -27.40 -3.08 -10.38
CA PHE A 562 -27.62 -4.08 -11.44
C PHE A 562 -28.12 -3.49 -12.76
N PRO A 563 -29.02 -2.48 -12.79
CA PRO A 563 -29.38 -1.80 -14.03
C PRO A 563 -28.19 -1.14 -14.72
N ILE A 564 -27.28 -0.54 -13.94
CA ILE A 564 -26.04 0.07 -14.45
C ILE A 564 -25.15 -0.99 -15.09
N LEU A 565 -24.99 -2.15 -14.45
CA LEU A 565 -24.19 -3.25 -15.00
C LEU A 565 -24.69 -3.67 -16.39
N ASN A 566 -26.01 -3.81 -16.57
CA ASN A 566 -26.58 -4.18 -17.87
C ASN A 566 -26.35 -3.09 -18.93
N ALA A 567 -26.53 -1.82 -18.57
CA ALA A 567 -26.25 -0.71 -19.48
C ALA A 567 -24.75 -0.61 -19.84
N LEU A 568 -23.84 -0.84 -18.88
CA LEU A 568 -22.40 -0.90 -19.13
C LEU A 568 -22.03 -2.02 -20.10
N LYS A 569 -22.62 -3.21 -19.93
CA LYS A 569 -22.45 -4.33 -20.85
C LYS A 569 -22.91 -4.00 -22.27
N GLU A 570 -24.08 -3.37 -22.40
CA GLU A 570 -24.61 -2.96 -23.70
C GLU A 570 -23.70 -1.95 -24.41
N VAL A 571 -23.30 -0.88 -23.69
CA VAL A 571 -22.38 0.13 -24.24
C VAL A 571 -21.03 -0.50 -24.59
N HIS A 572 -20.46 -1.32 -23.70
CA HIS A 572 -19.20 -2.03 -23.96
C HIS A 572 -19.29 -2.91 -25.22
N LEU A 573 -20.38 -3.66 -25.38
CA LEU A 573 -20.59 -4.50 -26.55
C LEU A 573 -20.69 -3.68 -27.84
N ILE A 574 -21.42 -2.57 -27.83
CA ILE A 574 -21.50 -1.65 -28.99
C ILE A 574 -20.11 -1.09 -29.32
N LEU A 575 -19.35 -0.66 -28.31
CA LEU A 575 -17.99 -0.13 -28.50
C LEU A 575 -17.02 -1.19 -29.04
N SER A 576 -17.18 -2.45 -28.62
CA SER A 576 -16.32 -3.57 -29.06
C SER A 576 -16.48 -3.92 -30.54
N GLN A 577 -17.66 -3.72 -31.13
CA GLN A 577 -17.94 -4.01 -32.55
C GLN A 577 -17.03 -3.21 -33.50
N GLY A 578 -16.64 -1.99 -33.11
CA GLY A 578 -15.75 -1.10 -33.89
C GLY A 578 -14.28 -1.13 -33.47
N ALA A 579 -13.89 -1.99 -32.52
CA ALA A 579 -12.55 -1.94 -31.94
C ALA A 579 -11.42 -2.23 -32.94
N HIS A 580 -11.70 -2.92 -34.06
CA HIS A 580 -10.70 -3.27 -35.06
C HIS A 580 -10.08 -2.07 -35.78
N ASN A 581 -10.83 -0.98 -36.00
CA ASN A 581 -10.31 0.26 -36.61
C ASN A 581 -9.72 1.23 -35.58
N GLN A 582 -10.04 1.06 -34.29
CA GLN A 582 -9.54 1.93 -33.23
C GLN A 582 -8.08 1.73 -32.90
N TYR A 583 -7.54 0.54 -33.17
CA TYR A 583 -6.11 0.31 -33.04
C TYR A 583 -5.28 1.09 -34.08
N GLY A 584 -5.91 1.86 -34.98
CA GLY A 584 -5.21 2.74 -35.92
C GLY A 584 -4.61 3.98 -35.26
N ASP A 585 -3.69 4.64 -35.97
CA ASP A 585 -2.98 5.85 -35.51
C ASP A 585 -3.86 7.12 -35.53
N LEU A 586 -5.16 7.00 -35.84
CA LEU A 586 -6.03 8.15 -36.06
C LEU A 586 -6.41 8.92 -34.79
N PRO A 587 -6.78 8.27 -33.65
CA PRO A 587 -7.03 8.98 -32.40
C PRO A 587 -5.81 9.76 -31.90
N SER A 588 -4.63 9.16 -31.97
CA SER A 588 -3.37 9.79 -31.55
C SER A 588 -3.00 10.95 -32.48
N THR A 589 -3.06 10.77 -33.81
CA THR A 589 -2.77 11.84 -34.77
C THR A 589 -3.76 13.01 -34.64
N ALA A 590 -5.06 12.74 -34.50
CA ALA A 590 -6.06 13.78 -34.27
C ALA A 590 -5.82 14.54 -32.96
N ARG A 591 -5.44 13.82 -31.88
CA ARG A 591 -5.07 14.43 -30.59
C ARG A 591 -3.86 15.35 -30.73
N ILE A 592 -2.80 14.89 -31.39
CA ILE A 592 -1.58 15.66 -31.63
C ILE A 592 -1.91 16.97 -32.34
N GLU A 593 -2.68 16.91 -33.43
CA GLU A 593 -3.04 18.10 -34.21
C GLU A 593 -3.85 19.12 -33.40
N MET A 594 -4.82 18.65 -32.60
CA MET A 594 -5.66 19.54 -31.81
C MET A 594 -4.92 20.11 -30.58
N LEU A 595 -4.02 19.35 -29.95
CA LEU A 595 -3.13 19.88 -28.91
C LEU A 595 -2.24 20.99 -29.46
N MET A 596 -1.64 20.79 -30.64
CA MET A 596 -0.85 21.82 -31.31
C MET A 596 -1.67 23.09 -31.59
N GLN A 597 -2.93 22.94 -32.02
CA GLN A 597 -3.84 24.07 -32.23
C GLN A 597 -4.16 24.82 -30.93
N GLN A 598 -4.45 24.08 -29.84
CA GLN A 598 -4.66 24.68 -28.52
C GLN A 598 -3.40 25.43 -28.07
N TRP A 599 -2.21 24.87 -28.25
CA TRP A 599 -0.97 25.52 -27.82
C TRP A 599 -0.65 26.76 -28.63
N LEU A 600 -0.86 26.73 -29.96
CA LEU A 600 -0.72 27.91 -30.79
C LEU A 600 -1.66 29.03 -30.32
N LEU A 601 -2.92 28.72 -30.02
CA LEU A 601 -3.90 29.70 -29.54
C LEU A 601 -3.62 30.18 -28.11
N ALA A 602 -3.00 29.37 -27.26
CA ALA A 602 -2.64 29.76 -25.89
C ALA A 602 -1.55 30.85 -25.84
N ARG A 603 -0.85 31.09 -26.95
CA ARG A 603 0.24 32.05 -27.02
C ARG A 603 -0.23 33.49 -26.73
N PRO A 604 0.56 34.30 -26.00
CA PRO A 604 0.17 35.66 -25.61
C PRO A 604 -0.07 36.58 -26.80
N GLU A 605 0.56 36.33 -27.95
CA GLU A 605 0.36 37.09 -29.19
C GLU A 605 -1.12 37.06 -29.64
N PHE A 606 -1.82 35.94 -29.44
CA PHE A 606 -3.25 35.84 -29.75
C PHE A 606 -4.14 36.64 -28.81
N ARG A 607 -3.64 37.00 -27.62
CA ARG A 607 -4.36 37.85 -26.68
C ARG A 607 -4.52 39.27 -27.19
N GLU A 608 -3.49 39.78 -27.86
CA GLU A 608 -3.48 41.12 -28.45
C GLU A 608 -4.18 41.13 -29.82
N PHE A 609 -4.07 40.03 -30.57
CA PHE A 609 -4.73 39.88 -31.87
C PHE A 609 -6.26 39.78 -31.78
N LEU A 610 -6.79 39.09 -30.76
CA LEU A 610 -8.23 38.85 -30.60
C LEU A 610 -8.83 39.66 -29.44
N PRO A 611 -10.08 40.14 -29.57
CA PRO A 611 -10.76 40.90 -28.51
C PRO A 611 -11.20 39.99 -27.35
N THR A 612 -10.25 39.65 -26.50
CA THR A 612 -10.41 38.64 -25.44
C THR A 612 -10.81 39.25 -24.10
N ARG A 613 -11.54 38.49 -23.28
CA ARG A 613 -12.03 38.94 -21.97
C ARG A 613 -11.13 38.42 -20.86
N VAL A 614 -10.10 39.20 -20.52
CA VAL A 614 -9.06 38.82 -19.54
C VAL A 614 -9.61 38.46 -18.16
N MET A 615 -10.73 39.06 -17.74
CA MET A 615 -11.31 38.84 -16.41
C MET A 615 -12.10 37.52 -16.28
N VAL A 616 -12.33 36.79 -17.38
CA VAL A 616 -13.00 35.48 -17.32
C VAL A 616 -11.96 34.41 -17.00
N ALA A 617 -12.11 33.77 -15.84
CA ALA A 617 -11.21 32.72 -15.39
C ALA A 617 -11.50 31.39 -16.13
N TYR A 618 -10.78 31.17 -17.23
CA TYR A 618 -10.75 29.86 -17.90
C TYR A 618 -9.68 28.96 -17.29
N PRO A 619 -9.90 27.64 -17.23
CA PRO A 619 -8.89 26.71 -16.72
C PRO A 619 -7.69 26.54 -17.66
N GLU A 620 -7.87 26.81 -18.96
CA GLU A 620 -6.81 26.71 -19.97
C GLU A 620 -6.77 27.99 -20.83
N PRO A 621 -5.56 28.50 -21.15
CA PRO A 621 -5.37 29.82 -21.76
C PRO A 621 -5.80 29.93 -23.23
N TRP A 622 -6.01 28.83 -23.95
CA TRP A 622 -6.47 28.88 -25.34
C TRP A 622 -7.98 29.11 -25.47
N MET A 623 -8.74 28.80 -24.41
CA MET A 623 -10.20 28.81 -24.42
C MET A 623 -10.77 30.22 -24.61
N ASP A 624 -10.09 31.23 -24.07
CA ASP A 624 -10.51 32.62 -24.18
C ASP A 624 -10.43 33.14 -25.64
N ARG A 625 -9.47 32.64 -26.43
CA ARG A 625 -9.29 32.96 -27.86
C ARG A 625 -10.41 32.36 -28.70
N VAL A 626 -10.75 31.10 -28.43
CA VAL A 626 -11.85 30.42 -29.13
C VAL A 626 -13.18 31.07 -28.79
N ASP A 627 -13.46 31.37 -27.51
CA ASP A 627 -14.70 32.06 -27.12
C ASP A 627 -14.77 33.50 -27.67
N ALA A 628 -13.64 34.21 -27.78
CA ALA A 628 -13.59 35.50 -28.45
C ALA A 628 -13.91 35.39 -29.95
N MET A 629 -13.34 34.38 -30.62
CA MET A 629 -13.61 34.12 -32.03
C MET A 629 -15.06 33.71 -32.31
N LYS A 630 -15.65 32.89 -31.44
CA LYS A 630 -17.07 32.52 -31.54
C LYS A 630 -17.98 33.75 -31.51
N LYS A 631 -17.70 34.71 -30.62
CA LYS A 631 -18.44 35.97 -30.54
C LYS A 631 -18.22 36.85 -31.78
N LEU A 632 -16.97 36.97 -32.22
CA LEU A 632 -16.59 37.81 -33.36
C LEU A 632 -17.20 37.29 -34.68
N GLN A 633 -17.30 35.97 -34.85
CA GLN A 633 -17.84 35.33 -36.04
C GLN A 633 -19.35 35.05 -35.96
N THR A 634 -20.02 35.45 -34.88
CA THR A 634 -21.45 35.15 -34.61
C THR A 634 -21.78 33.66 -34.69
N TRP A 635 -20.89 32.83 -34.14
CA TRP A 635 -21.10 31.39 -33.97
C TRP A 635 -21.94 31.13 -32.70
N SER A 636 -21.73 29.98 -32.04
CA SER A 636 -22.49 29.63 -30.84
C SER A 636 -22.10 30.50 -29.64
N ASP A 637 -23.10 30.92 -28.85
CA ASP A 637 -22.90 31.66 -27.60
C ASP A 637 -22.46 30.78 -26.42
N THR A 638 -22.57 29.45 -26.56
CA THR A 638 -22.15 28.49 -25.53
C THR A 638 -20.65 28.58 -25.30
N SER A 639 -20.20 28.67 -24.05
CA SER A 639 -18.75 28.68 -23.76
C SER A 639 -18.07 27.37 -24.15
N VAL A 640 -16.86 27.49 -24.71
CA VAL A 640 -15.93 26.37 -25.02
C VAL A 640 -15.63 25.50 -23.81
N MET A 641 -15.76 26.03 -22.59
CA MET A 641 -15.58 25.26 -21.36
C MET A 641 -16.47 24.02 -21.25
N HIS A 642 -17.72 24.11 -21.72
CA HIS A 642 -18.60 22.95 -21.73
C HIS A 642 -18.13 21.88 -22.71
N PHE A 643 -17.64 22.26 -23.90
CA PHE A 643 -17.10 21.33 -24.89
C PHE A 643 -15.82 20.65 -24.41
N ARG A 644 -14.93 21.40 -23.74
CA ARG A 644 -13.75 20.83 -23.07
C ARG A 644 -14.14 19.79 -22.02
N ASN A 645 -15.12 20.10 -21.17
CA ASN A 645 -15.56 19.18 -20.12
C ASN A 645 -16.21 17.92 -20.71
N LEU A 646 -17.01 18.06 -21.77
CA LEU A 646 -17.55 16.92 -22.52
C LEU A 646 -16.43 16.05 -23.12
N ALA A 647 -15.37 16.67 -23.63
CA ALA A 647 -14.22 15.98 -24.18
C ALA A 647 -13.49 15.15 -23.11
N ILE A 648 -13.15 15.76 -21.96
CA ILE A 648 -12.39 15.12 -20.88
C ILE A 648 -13.22 14.03 -20.19
N PHE A 649 -14.44 14.37 -19.74
CA PHE A 649 -15.28 13.41 -19.02
C PHE A 649 -15.78 12.30 -19.93
N GLY A 650 -16.08 12.60 -21.19
CA GLY A 650 -16.46 11.61 -22.18
C GLY A 650 -15.34 10.61 -22.44
N GLU A 651 -14.10 11.09 -22.61
CA GLU A 651 -12.93 10.21 -22.79
C GLU A 651 -12.72 9.29 -21.60
N GLN A 652 -12.71 9.82 -20.37
CA GLN A 652 -12.53 9.04 -19.15
C GLN A 652 -13.60 7.94 -19.00
N LEU A 653 -14.88 8.29 -19.19
CA LEU A 653 -15.99 7.34 -19.11
C LEU A 653 -15.86 6.26 -20.20
N LEU A 654 -15.68 6.64 -21.47
CA LEU A 654 -15.63 5.67 -22.56
C LEU A 654 -14.40 4.77 -22.52
N LEU A 655 -13.24 5.27 -22.08
CA LEU A 655 -12.04 4.44 -21.86
C LEU A 655 -12.33 3.36 -20.81
N SER A 656 -12.95 3.73 -19.69
CA SER A 656 -13.28 2.78 -18.62
C SER A 656 -14.29 1.71 -19.08
N ILE A 657 -15.23 2.07 -19.94
CA ILE A 657 -16.21 1.13 -20.50
C ILE A 657 -15.56 0.24 -21.56
N ARG A 658 -14.71 0.79 -22.42
CA ARG A 658 -14.09 0.05 -23.52
C ARG A 658 -13.07 -0.97 -23.03
N PHE A 659 -12.18 -0.56 -22.14
CA PHE A 659 -11.07 -1.39 -21.68
C PHE A 659 -11.43 -2.27 -20.48
N GLY A 660 -12.55 -1.99 -19.80
CA GLY A 660 -13.12 -2.89 -18.80
C GLY A 660 -13.74 -4.14 -19.44
N HIS A 661 -13.57 -5.31 -18.81
CA HIS A 661 -14.11 -6.58 -19.30
C HIS A 661 -15.56 -6.83 -18.83
N TRP A 662 -16.46 -5.88 -19.13
CA TRP A 662 -17.85 -5.90 -18.64
C TRP A 662 -18.65 -7.13 -19.07
N SER A 663 -18.29 -7.77 -20.19
CA SER A 663 -19.03 -8.89 -20.76
C SER A 663 -19.14 -10.10 -19.83
N ASP A 664 -18.14 -10.35 -18.98
CA ASP A 664 -18.05 -11.53 -18.10
C ASP A 664 -18.37 -11.21 -16.62
N VAL A 665 -18.76 -9.97 -16.33
CA VAL A 665 -19.07 -9.52 -14.96
C VAL A 665 -20.51 -9.89 -14.61
N TYR A 666 -20.74 -10.70 -13.59
CA TYR A 666 -22.09 -11.06 -13.14
C TYR A 666 -22.53 -10.29 -11.89
N GLU A 667 -21.59 -9.82 -11.09
CA GLU A 667 -21.86 -9.14 -9.82
C GLU A 667 -22.05 -7.63 -9.99
N ALA A 668 -23.01 -7.08 -9.24
CA ALA A 668 -23.30 -5.65 -9.28
C ALA A 668 -22.26 -4.78 -8.55
N THR A 669 -21.37 -5.40 -7.75
CA THR A 669 -20.33 -4.73 -6.92
C THR A 669 -19.38 -3.88 -7.77
N GLN A 670 -18.90 -4.42 -8.90
CA GLN A 670 -18.02 -3.70 -9.81
C GLN A 670 -18.70 -2.51 -10.49
N ALA A 671 -19.96 -2.66 -10.94
CA ALA A 671 -20.74 -1.57 -11.51
C ALA A 671 -21.06 -0.48 -10.47
N PHE A 672 -21.29 -0.89 -9.22
CA PHE A 672 -21.49 0.01 -8.09
C PHE A 672 -20.24 0.87 -7.82
N ASN A 673 -19.08 0.23 -7.71
CA ASN A 673 -17.80 0.92 -7.52
C ASN A 673 -17.47 1.83 -8.71
N TRP A 674 -17.75 1.39 -9.94
CA TRP A 674 -17.58 2.21 -11.15
C TRP A 674 -18.42 3.48 -11.11
N ALA A 675 -19.70 3.35 -10.75
CA ALA A 675 -20.64 4.48 -10.67
C ALA A 675 -20.19 5.51 -9.61
N ARG A 676 -19.72 5.06 -8.44
CA ARG A 676 -19.16 5.94 -7.40
C ARG A 676 -17.84 6.59 -7.83
N PHE A 677 -16.93 5.81 -8.40
CA PHE A 677 -15.60 6.30 -8.82
C PHE A 677 -15.72 7.42 -9.87
N TRP A 678 -16.60 7.25 -10.86
CA TRP A 678 -16.79 8.19 -11.97
C TRP A 678 -17.92 9.22 -11.75
N ARG A 679 -18.46 9.32 -10.54
CA ARG A 679 -19.58 10.23 -10.22
C ARG A 679 -19.35 11.68 -10.64
N PRO A 680 -18.21 12.33 -10.31
CA PRO A 680 -17.95 13.70 -10.75
C PRO A 680 -17.95 13.86 -12.28
N GLN A 681 -17.39 12.89 -13.00
CA GLN A 681 -17.26 12.89 -14.45
C GLN A 681 -18.62 12.69 -15.12
N ALA A 682 -19.43 11.75 -14.63
CA ALA A 682 -20.78 11.52 -15.14
C ALA A 682 -21.68 12.74 -14.94
N GLN A 683 -21.72 13.29 -13.72
CA GLN A 683 -22.52 14.50 -13.44
C GLN A 683 -22.01 15.72 -14.21
N GLY A 684 -20.69 15.89 -14.30
CA GLY A 684 -20.06 16.95 -15.09
C GLY A 684 -20.37 16.85 -16.58
N TYR A 685 -20.39 15.64 -17.13
CA TYR A 685 -20.77 15.38 -18.52
C TYR A 685 -22.24 15.75 -18.76
N ILE A 686 -23.17 15.28 -17.92
CA ILE A 686 -24.60 15.58 -18.04
C ILE A 686 -24.85 17.10 -18.01
N HIS A 687 -24.24 17.81 -17.07
CA HIS A 687 -24.35 19.27 -16.98
C HIS A 687 -23.79 19.98 -18.22
N ALA A 688 -22.59 19.59 -18.67
CA ALA A 688 -21.96 20.19 -19.84
C ALA A 688 -22.74 19.88 -21.13
N TYR A 689 -23.33 18.69 -21.23
CA TYR A 689 -24.16 18.28 -22.36
C TYR A 689 -25.40 19.16 -22.44
N ARG A 690 -26.13 19.33 -21.33
CA ARG A 690 -27.29 20.23 -21.23
C ARG A 690 -26.92 21.66 -21.61
N ALA A 691 -25.79 22.17 -21.14
CA ALA A 691 -25.34 23.52 -21.48
C ALA A 691 -25.08 23.68 -22.99
N ALA A 692 -24.48 22.67 -23.63
CA ALA A 692 -24.18 22.69 -25.06
C ALA A 692 -25.40 22.45 -25.96
N THR A 693 -26.12 21.35 -25.75
CA THR A 693 -27.21 20.89 -26.64
C THR A 693 -28.58 21.40 -26.21
N GLY A 694 -28.78 21.68 -24.92
CA GLY A 694 -30.08 22.06 -24.34
C GLY A 694 -30.89 20.87 -23.80
N VAL A 695 -30.48 19.64 -24.08
CA VAL A 695 -31.16 18.41 -23.63
C VAL A 695 -30.66 18.03 -22.24
N ASP A 696 -31.57 17.78 -21.31
CA ASP A 696 -31.24 17.36 -19.94
C ASP A 696 -31.35 15.84 -19.79
N LEU A 697 -30.21 15.18 -19.64
CA LEU A 697 -30.12 13.71 -19.48
C LEU A 697 -30.44 13.23 -18.05
N SER A 698 -30.65 14.15 -17.09
CA SER A 698 -30.91 13.81 -15.68
C SER A 698 -32.38 13.56 -15.35
N ILE A 699 -33.27 13.86 -16.30
CA ILE A 699 -34.71 13.75 -16.17
C ILE A 699 -35.17 12.55 -16.98
N ASP A 700 -36.18 11.82 -16.52
CA ASP A 700 -36.81 10.79 -17.34
C ASP A 700 -37.41 11.46 -18.58
N ALA A 701 -36.80 11.21 -19.75
CA ALA A 701 -37.20 11.87 -20.97
C ALA A 701 -38.67 11.58 -21.29
N VAL A 702 -39.41 12.66 -21.54
CA VAL A 702 -40.77 12.58 -22.08
C VAL A 702 -40.74 12.03 -23.51
N ASN A 703 -39.62 12.21 -24.25
CA ASN A 703 -39.41 11.77 -25.63
C ASN A 703 -38.05 11.04 -25.81
N PRO A 704 -38.03 9.70 -25.88
CA PRO A 704 -36.82 8.91 -26.17
C PRO A 704 -36.14 9.28 -27.50
N ALA A 705 -36.91 9.81 -28.45
CA ALA A 705 -36.41 10.23 -29.75
C ALA A 705 -35.47 11.45 -29.67
N GLU A 706 -35.60 12.30 -28.65
CA GLU A 706 -34.71 13.45 -28.45
C GLU A 706 -33.36 13.02 -27.86
N GLU A 707 -33.34 11.97 -27.05
CA GLU A 707 -32.10 11.39 -26.49
C GLU A 707 -31.26 10.70 -27.58
N ALA A 708 -31.91 10.08 -28.57
CA ALA A 708 -31.23 9.46 -29.71
C ALA A 708 -30.81 10.47 -30.80
N MET A 709 -31.14 11.76 -30.63
CA MET A 709 -30.85 12.79 -31.63
C MET A 709 -29.36 13.15 -31.63
N LEU A 710 -28.76 13.21 -32.82
CA LEU A 710 -27.35 13.54 -32.99
C LEU A 710 -27.02 14.92 -32.37
N PRO A 711 -25.92 15.03 -31.58
CA PRO A 711 -25.56 16.30 -30.93
C PRO A 711 -25.34 17.44 -31.92
N SER A 712 -24.74 17.17 -33.07
CA SER A 712 -24.53 18.15 -34.14
C SER A 712 -25.84 18.78 -34.66
N LEU A 713 -26.92 17.99 -34.75
CA LEU A 713 -28.23 18.50 -35.17
C LEU A 713 -28.84 19.41 -34.10
N LEU A 714 -28.70 19.04 -32.81
CA LEU A 714 -29.13 19.86 -31.69
C LEU A 714 -28.37 21.19 -31.65
N LEU A 715 -27.05 21.15 -31.84
CA LEU A 715 -26.20 22.33 -31.91
C LEU A 715 -26.57 23.24 -33.09
N ARG A 716 -26.86 22.67 -34.26
CA ARG A 716 -27.34 23.42 -35.43
C ARG A 716 -28.69 24.08 -35.16
N GLN A 717 -29.64 23.34 -34.58
CA GLN A 717 -30.95 23.90 -34.23
C GLN A 717 -30.82 25.08 -33.27
N ARG A 718 -29.95 24.94 -32.26
CA ARG A 718 -29.67 26.00 -31.29
C ARG A 718 -29.01 27.22 -31.93
N LEU A 719 -28.02 27.02 -32.80
CA LEU A 719 -27.40 28.10 -33.56
C LEU A 719 -28.44 28.83 -34.44
N ALA A 720 -29.32 28.08 -35.11
CA ALA A 720 -30.38 28.68 -35.92
C ALA A 720 -31.42 29.44 -35.09
N GLN A 721 -31.72 28.98 -33.86
CA GLN A 721 -32.56 29.71 -32.92
C GLN A 721 -31.89 31.00 -32.44
N GLN A 722 -30.60 30.96 -32.11
CA GLN A 722 -29.80 32.12 -31.71
C GLN A 722 -29.79 33.18 -32.83
N GLN A 723 -29.56 32.77 -34.08
CA GLN A 723 -29.58 33.65 -35.25
C GLN A 723 -30.96 34.24 -35.59
N ARG A 724 -32.05 33.61 -35.12
CA ARG A 724 -33.40 34.17 -35.24
C ARG A 724 -33.76 35.15 -34.10
N GLY A 725 -33.08 35.02 -32.96
CA GLY A 725 -33.31 35.85 -31.77
C GLY A 725 -32.41 37.08 -31.69
N ALA A 726 -31.27 37.08 -32.39
CA ALA A 726 -30.41 38.24 -32.62
C ALA A 726 -30.91 39.05 -33.83
#